data_AF-A0A7V7ED78-F1
#
_entry.id   AF-A0A7V7ED78-F1
#
_cell.length_a   1.000
_cell.length_b   1.000
_cell.length_c   1.000
_cell.angle_alpha   90.00
_cell.angle_beta   90.00
_cell.angle_gamma   90.00
#
_symmetry.space_group_name_H-M   'P 1'
#
loop_
_entity.id
_entity.type
_entity.pdbx_description
1 polymer ?
#
loop_
_entity_poly.entity_id
_entity_poly.type
_entity_poly.pdbx_seq_one_letter_code
_entity_poly.pdbx_strand_id
1 'polypeptide(L)'
;GGGAIYNHASSGTISNCTFTGNEAWYASTGGGAIYNFESTVTVAGCTFTESWAEQWGGAMYNEKSPITATDCTFTSNMTASGAGGGMFNEDADVTIADCAFVANHAPLGRSGGMHNEESNATITNCTFTNNRAGTDGGGMCNERSSPSITNSLFMGNEARGGYGGGMGNEDSPTAIANCLFIGNQATTDGGGMASDGSAPVVTNCTFAENDPGSGTGAGMFNHASSPTVTNCIFWNDSPQEINNAVSSNPVVTYSDVRGGYSGVGNIDADPSFQNIARHKLRLRSTSPCIDKGTAVAWPSTDVADVPRPQGTAYDMGAYEFRDDDDDGMDDTWETENGLDPADSSDAAQNPDHDALSNVEEYELGTDPNDYADPAPADFHVSPSGNDETGDGTQDNPWQTIGFAMSMAALHATPLQPLTIRLAPGTYPEKVVFAPDVAVVGASPAETIIKYFNTGDETHRVMTAAARTRLSDCSVQLPAGVSETAELLRIEDVSMHVTHVLLNGNDAPHAIAVFVSGDGSSDSIIKNCTIKRLEYGIWATDTAANITRNAFQDIFEDAVFVRRPEKKAAGASPLLGDAGTVESSGFNRFQNVDGFLVKNMNPAVTAAEYNDWGVYEQEQIAAKVSYPEGGEVDFDPWLGKGLLPGTVVVQVLDSVTSGPVDPGDSPEVSLAPAGLAAARDPQSGLFFATLTTGTYTVYASADGYVGAYETAIVSDAEVCVVVLTLSRESGAEGEGEGEGPTPPPHGCNAGTANANPPDGGFRGNILVLACATAVLLASIREKHTETQPTVSRW
;
A
#
# COMPACT_ATOMS: atom_id res chain seq x y z
N GLY A 1 48.84 -11.90 10.05
CA GLY A 1 49.11 -12.76 8.88
C GLY A 1 47.77 -13.13 8.27
N GLY A 2 47.70 -13.54 7.00
CA GLY A 2 46.42 -13.98 6.44
C GLY A 2 45.94 -15.28 7.09
N GLY A 3 44.63 -15.43 7.29
CA GLY A 3 44.06 -16.62 7.93
C GLY A 3 44.33 -17.92 7.17
N ALA A 4 44.50 -17.85 5.84
CA ALA A 4 44.89 -18.96 4.99
C ALA A 4 46.30 -18.79 4.39
N ILE A 5 46.57 -17.64 3.78
CA ILE A 5 47.81 -17.40 3.01
C ILE A 5 48.46 -16.09 3.46
N TYR A 6 49.75 -16.15 3.73
CA TYR A 6 50.59 -14.98 3.91
C TYR A 6 51.73 -14.99 2.88
N ASN A 7 51.70 -14.04 1.96
CA ASN A 7 52.75 -13.79 0.99
C ASN A 7 53.63 -12.64 1.47
N HIS A 8 54.94 -12.84 1.49
CA HIS A 8 55.90 -11.85 1.97
C HIS A 8 57.10 -11.80 1.04
N ALA A 9 57.34 -10.64 0.41
CA ALA A 9 58.42 -10.44 -0.55
C ALA A 9 58.45 -11.55 -1.62
N SER A 10 57.27 -11.96 -2.09
CA SER A 10 57.12 -13.11 -2.99
C SER A 10 56.31 -12.77 -4.24
N SER A 11 56.38 -13.66 -5.22
CA SER A 11 55.55 -13.63 -6.41
C SER A 11 54.82 -14.97 -6.57
N GLY A 12 53.58 -14.97 -7.03
CA GLY A 12 52.84 -16.22 -7.21
C GLY A 12 51.48 -16.05 -7.87
N THR A 13 50.86 -17.19 -8.15
CA THR A 13 49.50 -17.24 -8.71
C THR A 13 48.63 -18.09 -7.80
N ILE A 14 47.46 -17.57 -7.47
CA ILE A 14 46.39 -18.26 -6.74
C ILE A 14 45.21 -18.30 -7.71
N SER A 15 44.80 -19.49 -8.12
CA SER A 15 43.77 -19.63 -9.16
C SER A 15 42.72 -20.66 -8.79
N ASN A 16 41.45 -20.37 -9.07
CA ASN A 16 40.34 -21.31 -8.92
C ASN A 16 40.24 -21.90 -7.51
N CYS A 17 40.47 -21.05 -6.51
CA CYS A 17 40.44 -21.42 -5.10
C CYS A 17 39.21 -20.81 -4.41
N THR A 18 38.64 -21.55 -3.46
CA THR A 18 37.58 -21.06 -2.57
C THR A 18 38.13 -20.91 -1.15
N PHE A 19 38.00 -19.71 -0.59
CA PHE A 19 38.40 -19.35 0.77
C PHE A 19 37.13 -19.06 1.57
N THR A 20 36.76 -19.96 2.48
CA THR A 20 35.54 -19.84 3.30
C THR A 20 35.86 -19.77 4.79
N GLY A 21 35.31 -18.79 5.50
CA GLY A 21 35.39 -18.74 6.97
C GLY A 21 36.82 -18.57 7.52
N ASN A 22 37.69 -17.87 6.79
CA ASN A 22 39.07 -17.65 7.24
C ASN A 22 39.12 -16.42 8.15
N GLU A 23 39.80 -16.53 9.29
CA GLU A 23 39.75 -15.51 10.34
C GLU A 23 41.14 -14.98 10.73
N ALA A 24 41.27 -13.66 10.83
CA ALA A 24 42.45 -12.97 11.34
C ALA A 24 42.11 -12.10 12.56
N TRP A 25 42.44 -12.60 13.77
CA TRP A 25 42.01 -12.04 15.06
C TRP A 25 42.90 -10.94 15.65
N TYR A 26 44.08 -10.69 15.08
CA TYR A 26 45.01 -9.73 15.67
C TYR A 26 44.94 -8.39 14.95
N ALA A 27 44.57 -7.36 15.71
CA ALA A 27 44.38 -5.99 15.24
C ALA A 27 45.57 -5.39 14.46
N SER A 28 46.78 -5.92 14.60
CA SER A 28 47.97 -5.38 13.93
C SER A 28 48.36 -6.08 12.63
N THR A 29 47.70 -7.18 12.20
CA THR A 29 48.15 -7.90 10.98
C THR A 29 47.06 -8.70 10.26
N GLY A 30 46.81 -8.39 8.99
CA GLY A 30 46.40 -9.36 7.96
C GLY A 30 44.93 -9.30 7.51
N GLY A 31 44.73 -9.70 6.25
CA GLY A 31 43.41 -9.96 5.68
C GLY A 31 42.85 -11.31 6.10
N GLY A 32 41.53 -11.44 6.16
CA GLY A 32 40.89 -12.63 6.75
C GLY A 32 41.32 -13.93 6.10
N ALA A 33 41.42 -13.96 4.77
CA ALA A 33 41.95 -15.10 4.02
C ALA A 33 43.40 -14.89 3.59
N ILE A 34 43.68 -13.80 2.86
CA ILE A 34 44.98 -13.55 2.25
C ILE A 34 45.55 -12.24 2.75
N TYR A 35 46.84 -12.27 3.10
CA TYR A 35 47.64 -11.07 3.31
C TYR A 35 48.85 -11.11 2.38
N ASN A 36 48.97 -10.10 1.54
CA ASN A 36 50.11 -9.86 0.66
C ASN A 36 50.91 -8.68 1.20
N PHE A 37 52.19 -8.89 1.50
CA PHE A 37 53.10 -7.85 1.95
C PHE A 37 54.34 -7.80 1.05
N GLU A 38 54.61 -6.65 0.45
CA GLU A 38 55.70 -6.43 -0.52
C GLU A 38 55.75 -7.50 -1.64
N SER A 39 54.58 -7.95 -2.11
CA SER A 39 54.43 -9.11 -2.99
C SER A 39 53.74 -8.79 -4.32
N THR A 40 54.00 -9.61 -5.33
CA THR A 40 53.38 -9.51 -6.67
C THR A 40 52.58 -10.78 -6.97
N VAL A 41 51.29 -10.74 -6.69
CA VAL A 41 50.42 -11.92 -6.72
C VAL A 41 49.33 -11.74 -7.77
N THR A 42 49.09 -12.78 -8.57
CA THR A 42 47.90 -12.88 -9.41
C THR A 42 46.87 -13.78 -8.71
N VAL A 43 45.64 -13.29 -8.58
CA VAL A 43 44.50 -14.00 -8.02
C VAL A 43 43.44 -14.11 -9.12
N ALA A 44 43.10 -15.32 -9.56
CA ALA A 44 42.25 -15.51 -10.74
C ALA A 44 41.16 -16.56 -10.51
N GLY A 45 39.90 -16.26 -10.81
CA GLY A 45 38.80 -17.24 -10.66
C GLY A 45 38.56 -17.67 -9.22
N CYS A 46 38.90 -16.82 -8.24
CA CYS A 46 38.85 -17.17 -6.82
C CYS A 46 37.59 -16.65 -6.13
N THR A 47 37.11 -17.39 -5.14
CA THR A 47 35.97 -16.98 -4.30
C THR A 47 36.41 -16.83 -2.86
N PHE A 48 36.11 -15.68 -2.26
CA PHE A 48 36.31 -15.38 -0.85
C PHE A 48 34.94 -15.17 -0.21
N THR A 49 34.58 -16.04 0.73
CA THR A 49 33.26 -15.98 1.37
C THR A 49 33.37 -16.07 2.87
N GLU A 50 32.61 -15.24 3.57
CA GLU A 50 32.49 -15.26 5.04
C GLU A 50 33.86 -15.19 5.75
N SER A 51 34.87 -14.60 5.12
CA SER A 51 36.17 -14.38 5.75
C SER A 51 36.09 -13.13 6.63
N TRP A 52 36.88 -13.14 7.69
CA TRP A 52 36.81 -12.12 8.73
C TRP A 52 38.20 -11.64 9.17
N ALA A 53 38.35 -10.34 9.34
CA ALA A 53 39.55 -9.73 9.92
C ALA A 53 39.19 -8.73 11.01
N GLU A 54 40.05 -8.58 12.02
CA GLU A 54 39.83 -7.58 13.07
C GLU A 54 39.88 -6.15 12.49
N GLN A 55 40.87 -5.86 11.63
CA GLN A 55 41.09 -4.51 11.09
C GLN A 55 41.04 -4.43 9.56
N TRP A 56 41.92 -5.09 8.82
CA TRP A 56 42.13 -4.76 7.39
C TRP A 56 41.73 -5.91 6.49
N GLY A 57 40.91 -5.64 5.47
CA GLY A 57 40.68 -6.60 4.38
C GLY A 57 39.98 -7.86 4.87
N GLY A 58 38.66 -7.82 5.08
CA GLY A 58 37.93 -8.96 5.64
C GLY A 58 38.15 -10.27 4.87
N ALA A 59 38.42 -10.21 3.56
CA ALA A 59 39.00 -11.32 2.81
C ALA A 59 40.49 -11.11 2.47
N MET A 60 40.85 -9.97 1.88
CA MET A 60 42.18 -9.75 1.34
C MET A 60 42.77 -8.42 1.77
N TYR A 61 44.01 -8.43 2.24
CA TYR A 61 44.78 -7.24 2.53
C TYR A 61 46.05 -7.23 1.69
N ASN A 62 46.28 -6.14 0.97
CA ASN A 62 47.42 -5.92 0.11
C ASN A 62 48.18 -4.70 0.62
N GLU A 63 49.34 -4.92 1.24
CA GLU A 63 50.21 -3.86 1.72
C GLU A 63 51.47 -3.82 0.84
N LYS A 64 51.74 -2.69 0.21
CA LYS A 64 52.91 -2.49 -0.69
C LYS A 64 52.99 -3.55 -1.78
N SER A 65 51.84 -4.06 -2.19
CA SER A 65 51.71 -5.26 -3.01
C SER A 65 50.82 -4.99 -4.23
N PRO A 66 51.40 -4.67 -5.40
CA PRO A 66 50.63 -4.48 -6.63
C PRO A 66 50.16 -5.86 -7.13
N ILE A 67 48.97 -6.25 -6.71
CA ILE A 67 48.34 -7.51 -7.11
C ILE A 67 47.47 -7.33 -8.36
N THR A 68 47.20 -8.42 -9.04
CA THR A 68 46.19 -8.50 -10.10
C THR A 68 45.11 -9.48 -9.66
N ALA A 69 43.86 -9.03 -9.55
CA ALA A 69 42.71 -9.89 -9.31
C ALA A 69 41.80 -9.91 -10.55
N THR A 70 41.50 -11.09 -11.09
CA THR A 70 40.58 -11.26 -12.23
C THR A 70 39.55 -12.34 -11.94
N ASP A 71 38.31 -12.17 -12.41
CA ASP A 71 37.24 -13.17 -12.25
C ASP A 71 37.06 -13.63 -10.79
N CYS A 72 37.23 -12.71 -9.83
CA CYS A 72 37.17 -13.04 -8.41
C CYS A 72 35.88 -12.54 -7.76
N THR A 73 35.37 -13.31 -6.81
CA THR A 73 34.18 -12.95 -6.03
C THR A 73 34.52 -12.84 -4.55
N PHE A 74 34.20 -11.70 -3.95
CA PHE A 74 34.31 -11.41 -2.54
C PHE A 74 32.90 -11.24 -1.98
N THR A 75 32.40 -12.23 -1.24
CA THR A 75 31.02 -12.24 -0.74
C THR A 75 30.95 -12.35 0.78
N SER A 76 30.15 -11.50 1.43
CA SER A 76 29.87 -11.59 2.87
C SER A 76 31.12 -11.60 3.75
N ASN A 77 32.22 -10.99 3.31
CA ASN A 77 33.43 -10.86 4.12
C ASN A 77 33.32 -9.63 5.02
N MET A 78 33.98 -9.67 6.16
CA MET A 78 33.76 -8.69 7.21
C MET A 78 35.04 -8.24 7.90
N THR A 79 35.10 -6.96 8.25
CA THR A 79 36.03 -6.47 9.28
C THR A 79 35.31 -6.24 10.61
N ALA A 80 36.02 -6.26 11.73
CA ALA A 80 35.42 -5.92 13.03
C ALA A 80 35.38 -4.40 13.26
N SER A 81 36.52 -3.74 13.06
CA SER A 81 36.71 -2.33 13.39
C SER A 81 37.49 -1.51 12.37
N GLY A 82 38.18 -2.13 11.43
CA GLY A 82 38.86 -1.42 10.34
C GLY A 82 38.09 -1.47 9.02
N ALA A 83 38.79 -1.39 7.91
CA ALA A 83 38.23 -1.06 6.61
C ALA A 83 38.41 -2.16 5.55
N GLY A 84 37.61 -2.06 4.48
CA GLY A 84 37.66 -2.99 3.35
C GLY A 84 37.12 -4.36 3.74
N GLY A 85 35.81 -4.47 3.99
CA GLY A 85 35.17 -5.74 4.33
C GLY A 85 35.50 -6.85 3.33
N GLY A 86 35.59 -6.55 2.04
CA GLY A 86 36.15 -7.45 1.03
C GLY A 86 37.67 -7.34 0.92
N MET A 87 38.15 -6.18 0.48
CA MET A 87 39.57 -5.95 0.18
C MET A 87 40.07 -4.61 0.74
N PHE A 88 41.29 -4.61 1.27
CA PHE A 88 42.01 -3.40 1.67
C PHE A 88 43.35 -3.34 0.93
N ASN A 89 43.64 -2.19 0.32
CA ASN A 89 44.87 -1.90 -0.40
C ASN A 89 45.56 -0.70 0.26
N GLU A 90 46.82 -0.88 0.66
CA GLU A 90 47.67 0.14 1.29
C GLU A 90 48.98 0.23 0.53
N ASP A 91 49.33 1.43 0.04
CA ASP A 91 50.53 1.63 -0.78
C ASP A 91 50.63 0.63 -1.95
N ALA A 92 49.49 0.21 -2.52
CA ALA A 92 49.36 -0.93 -3.41
C ALA A 92 48.55 -0.57 -4.66
N ASP A 93 49.24 -0.26 -5.76
CA ASP A 93 48.62 -0.03 -7.07
C ASP A 93 48.10 -1.37 -7.65
N VAL A 94 46.89 -1.76 -7.27
CA VAL A 94 46.26 -3.03 -7.69
C VAL A 94 45.53 -2.92 -9.03
N THR A 95 45.42 -4.04 -9.74
CA THR A 95 44.56 -4.18 -10.94
C THR A 95 43.45 -5.16 -10.64
N ILE A 96 42.19 -4.72 -10.77
CA ILE A 96 41.00 -5.51 -10.46
C ILE A 96 40.11 -5.50 -11.71
N ALA A 97 39.86 -6.68 -12.28
CA ALA A 97 39.06 -6.81 -13.50
C ALA A 97 38.03 -7.93 -13.35
N ASP A 98 36.82 -7.73 -13.85
CA ASP A 98 35.79 -8.77 -13.91
C ASP A 98 35.51 -9.39 -12.52
N CYS A 99 35.58 -8.56 -11.48
CA CYS A 99 35.43 -8.98 -10.08
C CYS A 99 34.12 -8.50 -9.47
N ALA A 100 33.61 -9.27 -8.50
CA ALA A 100 32.41 -8.94 -7.74
C ALA A 100 32.70 -8.80 -6.24
N PHE A 101 32.25 -7.71 -5.65
CA PHE A 101 32.22 -7.44 -4.21
C PHE A 101 30.77 -7.37 -3.77
N VAL A 102 30.30 -8.40 -3.06
CA VAL A 102 28.88 -8.56 -2.73
C VAL A 102 28.68 -8.69 -1.23
N ALA A 103 27.80 -7.88 -0.64
CA ALA A 103 27.39 -8.00 0.76
C ALA A 103 28.54 -8.00 1.79
N ASN A 104 29.69 -7.41 1.45
CA ASN A 104 30.81 -7.29 2.38
C ASN A 104 30.56 -6.14 3.36
N HIS A 105 31.08 -6.25 4.59
CA HIS A 105 30.65 -5.40 5.69
C HIS A 105 31.82 -4.94 6.58
N ALA A 106 31.98 -3.63 6.72
CA ALA A 106 32.86 -2.99 7.69
C ALA A 106 32.00 -2.20 8.71
N PRO A 107 31.46 -2.82 9.77
CA PRO A 107 30.38 -2.27 10.59
C PRO A 107 30.76 -1.00 11.37
N LEU A 108 32.05 -0.81 11.67
CA LEU A 108 32.57 0.36 12.40
C LEU A 108 33.59 1.16 11.59
N GLY A 109 33.98 0.68 10.41
CA GLY A 109 35.02 1.28 9.59
C GLY A 109 34.53 1.73 8.22
N ARG A 110 35.50 2.12 7.39
CA ARG A 110 35.29 2.59 6.01
C ARG A 110 35.21 1.41 5.05
N SER A 111 34.38 1.54 4.04
CA SER A 111 34.18 0.59 2.94
C SER A 111 33.85 -0.85 3.30
N GLY A 112 32.61 -1.24 2.98
CA GLY A 112 32.21 -2.63 3.01
C GLY A 112 32.91 -3.44 1.93
N GLY A 113 33.03 -2.90 0.71
CA GLY A 113 33.60 -3.62 -0.43
C GLY A 113 35.13 -3.53 -0.50
N MET A 114 35.65 -2.41 -1.02
CA MET A 114 37.08 -2.18 -1.24
C MET A 114 37.56 -0.84 -0.68
N HIS A 115 38.68 -0.86 0.04
CA HIS A 115 39.34 0.36 0.52
C HIS A 115 40.69 0.52 -0.15
N ASN A 116 40.95 1.70 -0.70
CA ASN A 116 42.22 2.10 -1.31
C ASN A 116 42.82 3.25 -0.50
N GLU A 117 43.90 2.99 0.20
CA GLU A 117 44.69 3.99 0.92
C GLU A 117 46.04 4.14 0.23
N GLU A 118 46.34 5.37 -0.23
CA GLU A 118 47.59 5.70 -0.95
C GLU A 118 47.86 4.73 -2.12
N SER A 119 46.79 4.29 -2.80
CA SER A 119 46.77 3.17 -3.76
C SER A 119 46.01 3.53 -5.04
N ASN A 120 46.68 3.60 -6.19
CA ASN A 120 46.07 3.99 -7.46
C ASN A 120 45.53 2.77 -8.22
N ALA A 121 44.42 2.22 -7.71
CA ALA A 121 43.80 1.04 -8.28
C ALA A 121 43.30 1.26 -9.73
N THR A 122 43.47 0.26 -10.58
CA THR A 122 42.79 0.18 -11.90
C THR A 122 41.66 -0.84 -11.79
N ILE A 123 40.43 -0.40 -12.01
CA ILE A 123 39.22 -1.18 -11.77
C ILE A 123 38.37 -1.17 -13.04
N THR A 124 38.10 -2.35 -13.60
CA THR A 124 37.37 -2.49 -14.88
C THR A 124 36.36 -3.63 -14.79
N ASN A 125 35.15 -3.45 -15.33
CA ASN A 125 34.13 -4.49 -15.38
C ASN A 125 33.82 -5.10 -14.00
N CYS A 126 33.81 -4.28 -12.95
CA CYS A 126 33.62 -4.76 -11.59
C CYS A 126 32.23 -4.39 -11.05
N THR A 127 31.74 -5.23 -10.14
CA THR A 127 30.46 -5.03 -9.48
C THR A 127 30.64 -4.90 -7.98
N PHE A 128 30.09 -3.84 -7.39
CA PHE A 128 30.01 -3.59 -5.96
C PHE A 128 28.54 -3.53 -5.58
N THR A 129 28.02 -4.59 -4.94
CA THR A 129 26.59 -4.70 -4.64
C THR A 129 26.33 -4.99 -3.17
N ASN A 130 25.42 -4.23 -2.56
CA ASN A 130 24.96 -4.43 -1.19
C ASN A 130 26.08 -4.43 -0.14
N ASN A 131 27.22 -3.80 -0.41
CA ASN A 131 28.28 -3.68 0.57
C ASN A 131 27.95 -2.58 1.57
N ARG A 132 28.40 -2.75 2.82
CA ARG A 132 28.02 -1.86 3.91
C ARG A 132 29.22 -1.40 4.73
N ALA A 133 29.29 -0.09 4.95
CA ALA A 133 30.26 0.55 5.83
C ALA A 133 29.56 1.20 7.04
N GLY A 134 30.27 1.24 8.16
CA GLY A 134 29.88 1.99 9.34
C GLY A 134 30.09 3.49 9.17
N THR A 135 31.07 3.88 8.34
CA THR A 135 31.38 5.27 8.02
C THR A 135 31.25 5.53 6.52
N ASP A 136 32.35 5.69 5.79
CA ASP A 136 32.39 6.22 4.42
C ASP A 136 32.52 5.11 3.36
N GLY A 137 31.99 5.36 2.17
CA GLY A 137 32.29 4.58 0.98
C GLY A 137 31.70 3.17 1.00
N GLY A 138 30.40 3.00 1.17
CA GLY A 138 29.76 1.68 1.38
C GLY A 138 30.25 0.59 0.42
N GLY A 139 30.31 0.90 -0.88
CA GLY A 139 30.93 0.06 -1.91
C GLY A 139 32.45 0.20 -1.96
N MET A 140 32.93 1.43 -2.08
CA MET A 140 34.36 1.75 -2.16
C MET A 140 34.73 3.03 -1.44
N CYS A 141 35.90 3.06 -0.81
CA CYS A 141 36.48 4.27 -0.25
C CYS A 141 37.92 4.45 -0.77
N ASN A 142 38.22 5.66 -1.22
CA ASN A 142 39.53 6.05 -1.74
C ASN A 142 40.07 7.20 -0.87
N GLU A 143 41.23 6.97 -0.25
CA GLU A 143 41.93 7.94 0.59
C GLU A 143 43.31 8.21 -0.01
N ARG A 144 43.60 9.48 -0.32
CA ARG A 144 44.85 9.94 -0.95
C ARG A 144 45.27 9.09 -2.16
N SER A 145 44.28 8.69 -2.96
CA SER A 145 44.42 7.71 -4.05
C SER A 145 43.90 8.29 -5.36
N SER A 146 44.43 7.87 -6.50
CA SER A 146 43.94 8.31 -7.83
C SER A 146 43.47 7.13 -8.69
N PRO A 147 42.48 6.34 -8.23
CA PRO A 147 42.00 5.18 -8.96
C PRO A 147 41.31 5.55 -10.28
N SER A 148 41.43 4.65 -11.25
CA SER A 148 40.71 4.66 -12.52
C SER A 148 39.65 3.56 -12.49
N ILE A 149 38.37 3.93 -12.59
CA ILE A 149 37.22 3.02 -12.54
C ILE A 149 36.43 3.11 -13.84
N THR A 150 36.21 1.95 -14.48
CA THR A 150 35.66 1.88 -15.82
C THR A 150 34.64 0.75 -15.90
N ASN A 151 33.53 0.93 -16.63
CA ASN A 151 32.55 -0.14 -16.92
C ASN A 151 32.09 -0.88 -15.65
N SER A 152 31.89 -0.16 -14.55
CA SER A 152 31.66 -0.79 -13.24
C SER A 152 30.33 -0.36 -12.63
N LEU A 153 29.74 -1.27 -11.86
CA LEU A 153 28.44 -1.10 -11.21
C LEU A 153 28.60 -0.95 -9.69
N PHE A 154 28.00 0.09 -9.13
CA PHE A 154 27.80 0.29 -7.69
C PHE A 154 26.31 0.29 -7.40
N MET A 155 25.79 -0.78 -6.80
CA MET A 155 24.36 -0.95 -6.56
C MET A 155 24.03 -1.26 -5.10
N GLY A 156 23.08 -0.53 -4.51
CA GLY A 156 22.53 -0.86 -3.18
C GLY A 156 23.56 -0.82 -2.04
N ASN A 157 24.70 -0.16 -2.22
CA ASN A 157 25.72 -0.07 -1.17
C ASN A 157 25.34 0.96 -0.11
N GLU A 158 25.75 0.77 1.13
CA GLU A 158 25.28 1.56 2.28
C GLU A 158 26.42 2.10 3.17
N ALA A 159 26.41 3.41 3.43
CA ALA A 159 27.30 4.12 4.37
C ALA A 159 26.50 4.64 5.59
N ARG A 160 26.47 3.86 6.69
CA ARG A 160 25.55 4.08 7.84
C ARG A 160 25.89 5.22 8.81
N GLY A 161 27.06 5.82 8.66
CA GLY A 161 27.49 6.93 9.52
C GLY A 161 28.44 7.89 8.84
N GLY A 162 28.51 7.88 7.51
CA GLY A 162 29.46 8.67 6.74
C GLY A 162 28.91 9.08 5.38
N TYR A 163 29.83 9.32 4.45
CA TYR A 163 29.57 9.87 3.12
C TYR A 163 29.79 8.82 2.02
N GLY A 164 29.13 8.98 0.87
CA GLY A 164 29.42 8.15 -0.31
C GLY A 164 28.91 6.72 -0.16
N GLY A 165 27.60 6.50 -0.27
CA GLY A 165 27.02 5.16 -0.16
C GLY A 165 27.62 4.18 -1.18
N GLY A 166 27.73 4.60 -2.44
CA GLY A 166 28.45 3.86 -3.47
C GLY A 166 29.96 4.04 -3.35
N MET A 167 30.43 5.29 -3.39
CA MET A 167 31.85 5.65 -3.36
C MET A 167 32.16 6.90 -2.53
N GLY A 168 33.13 6.81 -1.62
CA GLY A 168 33.67 7.96 -0.88
C GLY A 168 35.11 8.27 -1.31
N ASN A 169 35.37 9.52 -1.70
CA ASN A 169 36.69 9.99 -2.13
C ASN A 169 37.20 11.08 -1.18
N GLU A 170 38.38 10.87 -0.59
CA GLU A 170 39.07 11.82 0.30
C GLU A 170 40.46 12.13 -0.27
N ASP A 171 40.70 13.39 -0.62
CA ASP A 171 41.94 13.85 -1.28
C ASP A 171 42.34 12.99 -2.49
N SER A 172 41.35 12.54 -3.27
CA SER A 172 41.49 11.46 -4.27
C SER A 172 40.92 11.84 -5.64
N PRO A 173 41.74 12.29 -6.62
CA PRO A 173 41.29 12.68 -7.95
C PRO A 173 41.00 11.45 -8.82
N THR A 174 39.85 10.82 -8.58
CA THR A 174 39.43 9.61 -9.29
C THR A 174 39.04 9.91 -10.74
N ALA A 175 39.34 8.97 -11.64
CA ALA A 175 38.83 8.96 -13.01
C ALA A 175 37.76 7.88 -13.12
N ILE A 176 36.51 8.29 -13.35
CA ILE A 176 35.35 7.40 -13.39
C ILE A 176 34.71 7.56 -14.75
N ALA A 177 34.56 6.47 -15.51
CA ALA A 177 33.76 6.54 -16.71
C ALA A 177 32.96 5.29 -17.00
N ASN A 178 31.81 5.49 -17.64
CA ASN A 178 30.93 4.41 -18.07
C ASN A 178 30.54 3.50 -16.91
N CYS A 179 30.24 4.13 -15.78
CA CYS A 179 29.86 3.46 -14.54
C CYS A 179 28.42 3.78 -14.17
N LEU A 180 27.82 2.86 -13.43
CA LEU A 180 26.47 2.93 -12.92
C LEU A 180 26.49 3.04 -11.38
N PHE A 181 25.81 4.04 -10.82
CA PHE A 181 25.61 4.20 -9.38
C PHE A 181 24.11 4.18 -9.10
N ILE A 182 23.60 3.05 -8.60
CA ILE A 182 22.17 2.79 -8.50
C ILE A 182 21.75 2.47 -7.06
N GLY A 183 20.75 3.15 -6.53
CA GLY A 183 20.14 2.75 -5.25
C GLY A 183 21.10 2.79 -4.05
N ASN A 184 22.21 3.52 -4.13
CA ASN A 184 23.19 3.56 -3.06
C ASN A 184 22.77 4.54 -1.97
N GLN A 185 23.05 4.17 -0.73
CA GLN A 185 22.57 4.86 0.45
C GLN A 185 23.71 5.40 1.31
N ALA A 186 23.63 6.68 1.67
CA ALA A 186 24.41 7.26 2.75
C ALA A 186 23.49 7.75 3.86
N THR A 187 24.05 8.15 4.98
CA THR A 187 23.30 8.78 6.09
C THR A 187 23.65 10.24 6.28
N THR A 188 24.81 10.66 5.79
CA THR A 188 25.27 12.05 5.81
C THR A 188 25.05 12.70 4.45
N ASP A 189 25.95 12.55 3.48
CA ASP A 189 25.78 13.13 2.14
C ASP A 189 26.36 12.16 1.08
N GLY A 190 25.96 12.33 -0.19
CA GLY A 190 26.50 11.51 -1.28
C GLY A 190 25.98 10.09 -1.27
N GLY A 191 24.71 9.86 -1.60
CA GLY A 191 24.17 8.49 -1.71
C GLY A 191 24.96 7.65 -2.73
N GLY A 192 25.13 8.15 -3.95
CA GLY A 192 25.95 7.56 -5.00
C GLY A 192 27.44 7.78 -4.73
N MET A 193 27.86 9.05 -4.72
CA MET A 193 29.26 9.42 -4.49
C MET A 193 29.42 10.66 -3.60
N ALA A 194 30.43 10.64 -2.74
CA ALA A 194 30.89 11.83 -2.02
C ALA A 194 32.36 12.10 -2.32
N SER A 195 32.72 13.38 -2.46
CA SER A 195 34.08 13.81 -2.77
C SER A 195 34.50 14.97 -1.87
N ASP A 196 35.54 14.75 -1.08
CA ASP A 196 36.20 15.76 -0.23
C ASP A 196 37.61 16.06 -0.76
N GLY A 197 37.91 17.31 -1.09
CA GLY A 197 39.24 17.71 -1.58
C GLY A 197 39.73 17.02 -2.87
N SER A 198 38.82 16.33 -3.58
CA SER A 198 39.20 15.27 -4.52
C SER A 198 39.23 15.67 -5.99
N ALA A 199 38.30 16.52 -6.45
CA ALA A 199 38.16 16.94 -7.86
C ALA A 199 38.13 15.79 -8.89
N PRO A 200 37.21 14.80 -8.77
CA PRO A 200 37.15 13.67 -9.68
C PRO A 200 36.69 14.06 -11.10
N VAL A 201 37.04 13.23 -12.08
CA VAL A 201 36.57 13.32 -13.46
C VAL A 201 35.57 12.21 -13.71
N VAL A 202 34.34 12.57 -14.06
CA VAL A 202 33.20 11.65 -14.23
C VAL A 202 32.66 11.80 -15.64
N THR A 203 32.70 10.73 -16.44
CA THR A 203 32.32 10.79 -17.87
C THR A 203 31.42 9.63 -18.27
N ASN A 204 30.34 9.88 -19.02
CA ASN A 204 29.43 8.83 -19.49
C ASN A 204 28.89 7.94 -18.34
N CYS A 205 28.63 8.50 -17.16
CA CYS A 205 28.12 7.74 -16.03
C CYS A 205 26.64 8.01 -15.80
N THR A 206 25.94 7.05 -15.20
CA THR A 206 24.56 7.22 -14.76
C THR A 206 24.47 7.04 -13.25
N PHE A 207 23.95 8.05 -12.56
CA PHE A 207 23.59 8.05 -11.14
C PHE A 207 22.06 8.05 -11.07
N ALA A 208 21.49 7.03 -10.40
CA ALA A 208 20.05 6.92 -10.28
C ALA A 208 19.60 6.32 -8.94
N GLU A 209 18.48 6.81 -8.42
CA GLU A 209 17.82 6.28 -7.22
C GLU A 209 18.68 6.25 -5.95
N ASN A 210 19.74 7.05 -5.91
CA ASN A 210 20.60 7.13 -4.73
C ASN A 210 19.94 8.01 -3.65
N ASP A 211 20.26 7.73 -2.38
CA ASP A 211 19.64 8.38 -1.23
C ASP A 211 20.68 8.66 -0.12
N PRO A 212 20.98 9.91 0.25
CA PRO A 212 21.88 10.25 1.34
C PRO A 212 21.17 10.22 2.71
N GLY A 213 19.95 9.69 2.76
CA GLY A 213 19.12 9.56 3.95
C GLY A 213 18.66 10.92 4.46
N SER A 214 19.47 11.54 5.32
CA SER A 214 19.10 12.80 5.98
C SER A 214 19.89 14.03 5.52
N GLY A 215 20.93 13.89 4.72
CA GLY A 215 21.61 15.04 4.12
C GLY A 215 21.33 15.20 2.63
N THR A 216 22.37 15.45 1.84
CA THR A 216 22.26 16.09 0.53
C THR A 216 23.15 15.46 -0.54
N GLY A 217 22.95 15.86 -1.80
CA GLY A 217 23.77 15.40 -2.93
C GLY A 217 23.65 13.91 -3.13
N ALA A 218 22.42 13.45 -3.29
CA ALA A 218 22.04 12.07 -3.39
C ALA A 218 22.81 11.32 -4.48
N GLY A 219 22.92 11.88 -5.69
CA GLY A 219 23.79 11.34 -6.72
C GLY A 219 25.25 11.65 -6.42
N MET A 220 25.57 12.93 -6.23
CA MET A 220 26.92 13.40 -5.90
C MET A 220 26.93 14.53 -4.86
N PHE A 221 27.77 14.39 -3.84
CA PHE A 221 28.10 15.45 -2.88
C PHE A 221 29.57 15.88 -3.00
N ASN A 222 29.82 17.19 -3.03
CA ASN A 222 31.16 17.76 -3.15
C ASN A 222 31.48 18.72 -2.00
N HIS A 223 32.48 18.39 -1.19
CA HIS A 223 33.03 19.25 -0.15
C HIS A 223 34.47 19.66 -0.52
N ALA A 224 34.76 20.97 -0.56
CA ALA A 224 36.06 21.48 -1.00
C ALA A 224 36.61 20.84 -2.30
N SER A 225 35.71 20.40 -3.19
CA SER A 225 36.00 19.53 -4.33
C SER A 225 35.33 20.10 -5.58
N SER A 226 36.03 20.09 -6.70
CA SER A 226 35.56 20.69 -7.96
C SER A 226 35.60 19.65 -9.08
N PRO A 227 34.64 18.71 -9.13
CA PRO A 227 34.64 17.65 -10.13
C PRO A 227 34.39 18.19 -11.53
N THR A 228 34.86 17.44 -12.53
CA THR A 228 34.47 17.63 -13.94
C THR A 228 33.52 16.50 -14.33
N VAL A 229 32.31 16.84 -14.75
CA VAL A 229 31.23 15.90 -15.07
C VAL A 229 30.81 16.14 -16.51
N THR A 230 30.84 15.10 -17.35
CA THR A 230 30.50 15.23 -18.78
C THR A 230 29.72 14.03 -19.30
N ASN A 231 28.69 14.25 -20.12
CA ASN A 231 27.86 13.19 -20.69
C ASN A 231 27.26 12.27 -19.64
N CYS A 232 26.91 12.78 -18.46
CA CYS A 232 26.34 11.95 -17.39
C CYS A 232 24.83 12.15 -17.27
N ILE A 233 24.16 11.17 -16.68
CA ILE A 233 22.78 11.30 -16.23
C ILE A 233 22.76 11.25 -14.70
N PHE A 234 22.08 12.20 -14.07
CA PHE A 234 21.73 12.17 -12.64
C PHE A 234 20.21 12.29 -12.53
N TRP A 235 19.57 11.19 -12.14
CA TRP A 235 18.12 11.11 -12.18
C TRP A 235 17.52 10.31 -11.04
N ASN A 236 16.55 10.92 -10.36
CA ASN A 236 15.83 10.29 -9.25
C ASN A 236 16.71 10.06 -8.01
N ASP A 237 17.77 10.85 -7.85
CA ASP A 237 18.53 10.88 -6.62
C ASP A 237 17.92 11.94 -5.68
N SER A 238 17.34 11.51 -4.56
CA SER A 238 16.63 12.39 -3.62
C SER A 238 17.47 12.68 -2.38
N PRO A 239 17.58 13.93 -1.89
CA PRO A 239 16.75 15.08 -2.26
C PRO A 239 17.34 15.99 -3.36
N GLN A 240 18.60 15.83 -3.76
CA GLN A 240 19.20 16.55 -4.89
C GLN A 240 20.17 15.66 -5.65
N GLU A 241 20.17 15.76 -6.97
CA GLU A 241 21.09 15.06 -7.87
C GLU A 241 22.57 15.38 -7.55
N ILE A 242 22.92 16.67 -7.49
CA ILE A 242 24.28 17.14 -7.16
C ILE A 242 24.21 18.25 -6.11
N ASN A 243 24.97 18.11 -5.02
CA ASN A 243 25.13 19.14 -4.01
C ASN A 243 26.60 19.55 -3.85
N ASN A 244 26.83 20.85 -3.65
CA ASN A 244 28.17 21.44 -3.57
C ASN A 244 28.26 22.34 -2.33
N ALA A 245 29.18 22.03 -1.41
CA ALA A 245 29.50 22.89 -0.29
C ALA A 245 30.16 24.20 -0.74
N VAL A 246 30.21 25.20 0.16
CA VAL A 246 30.54 26.62 -0.13
C VAL A 246 31.91 26.85 -0.81
N SER A 247 32.79 25.85 -0.85
CA SER A 247 34.13 25.91 -1.47
C SER A 247 34.27 25.09 -2.76
N SER A 248 33.19 24.46 -3.25
CA SER A 248 33.18 23.54 -4.39
C SER A 248 32.69 24.24 -5.67
N ASN A 249 33.42 24.10 -6.79
CA ASN A 249 33.08 24.69 -8.09
C ASN A 249 33.14 23.63 -9.21
N PRO A 250 32.20 22.68 -9.25
CA PRO A 250 32.17 21.66 -10.30
C PRO A 250 31.95 22.28 -11.69
N VAL A 251 32.46 21.59 -12.71
CA VAL A 251 32.16 21.86 -14.12
C VAL A 251 31.31 20.71 -14.63
N VAL A 252 30.03 20.98 -14.90
CA VAL A 252 29.08 19.99 -15.44
C VAL A 252 28.68 20.43 -16.83
N THR A 253 28.88 19.58 -17.84
CA THR A 253 28.58 19.91 -19.25
C THR A 253 28.04 18.71 -20.02
N TYR A 254 27.12 18.93 -20.95
CA TYR A 254 26.49 17.87 -21.74
C TYR A 254 25.91 16.75 -20.89
N SER A 255 25.38 17.08 -19.71
CA SER A 255 24.79 16.12 -18.79
C SER A 255 23.31 16.41 -18.56
N ASP A 256 22.54 15.36 -18.32
CA ASP A 256 21.16 15.45 -17.89
C ASP A 256 21.10 15.41 -16.37
N VAL A 257 20.56 16.46 -15.76
CA VAL A 257 20.51 16.60 -14.30
C VAL A 257 19.13 17.09 -13.92
N ARG A 258 18.36 16.23 -13.24
CA ARG A 258 17.02 16.56 -12.77
C ARG A 258 17.00 17.82 -11.92
N GLY A 259 16.06 18.72 -12.20
CA GLY A 259 15.97 20.03 -11.53
C GLY A 259 16.96 21.07 -12.08
N GLY A 260 17.74 20.69 -13.09
CA GLY A 260 18.62 21.55 -13.87
C GLY A 260 19.99 21.77 -13.23
N TYR A 261 21.01 21.87 -14.10
CA TYR A 261 22.35 22.26 -13.71
C TYR A 261 22.99 23.20 -14.73
N SER A 262 23.57 24.30 -14.28
CA SER A 262 24.19 25.28 -15.19
C SER A 262 25.43 24.70 -15.87
N GLY A 263 25.48 24.78 -17.19
CA GLY A 263 26.60 24.30 -17.98
C GLY A 263 26.27 24.28 -19.46
N VAL A 264 27.30 24.18 -20.30
CA VAL A 264 27.11 24.03 -21.75
C VAL A 264 26.52 22.65 -22.02
N GLY A 265 25.45 22.60 -22.83
CA GLY A 265 24.87 21.34 -23.30
C GLY A 265 24.06 20.56 -22.26
N ASN A 266 23.95 21.03 -21.01
CA ASN A 266 23.14 20.35 -20.00
C ASN A 266 21.65 20.43 -20.32
N ILE A 267 20.93 19.38 -19.96
CA ILE A 267 19.47 19.28 -20.07
C ILE A 267 18.87 18.92 -18.69
N ASP A 268 17.55 19.05 -18.60
CA ASP A 268 16.71 18.67 -17.45
C ASP A 268 15.42 18.10 -18.03
N ALA A 269 15.46 16.83 -18.42
CA ALA A 269 14.35 16.15 -19.04
C ALA A 269 14.35 14.68 -18.60
N ASP A 270 13.19 14.04 -18.53
CA ASP A 270 13.14 12.62 -18.14
C ASP A 270 13.98 11.77 -19.10
N PRO A 271 15.04 11.06 -18.65
CA PRO A 271 15.88 10.23 -19.49
C PRO A 271 15.11 9.12 -20.21
N SER A 272 13.86 8.85 -19.83
CA SER A 272 13.04 7.80 -20.45
C SER A 272 13.75 6.46 -20.38
N PHE A 273 14.20 6.06 -19.19
CA PHE A 273 14.75 4.72 -18.97
C PHE A 273 13.66 3.66 -19.16
N GLN A 274 14.06 2.43 -19.53
CA GLN A 274 13.15 1.28 -19.57
C GLN A 274 12.35 1.17 -18.27
N ASN A 275 13.02 0.88 -17.15
CA ASN A 275 12.34 0.73 -15.88
C ASN A 275 13.28 1.07 -14.72
N ILE A 276 13.26 2.35 -14.34
CA ILE A 276 14.09 2.84 -13.25
C ILE A 276 13.80 2.09 -11.94
N ALA A 277 12.54 1.80 -11.62
CA ALA A 277 12.16 1.10 -10.39
C ALA A 277 12.67 -0.35 -10.30
N ARG A 278 13.08 -0.95 -11.43
CA ARG A 278 13.75 -2.25 -11.52
C ARG A 278 15.26 -2.13 -11.79
N HIS A 279 15.83 -0.93 -11.68
CA HIS A 279 17.23 -0.62 -11.97
C HIS A 279 17.64 -0.88 -13.44
N LYS A 280 16.68 -0.82 -14.38
CA LYS A 280 16.88 -1.02 -15.82
C LYS A 280 17.04 0.33 -16.50
N LEU A 281 18.29 0.73 -16.75
CA LEU A 281 18.68 2.09 -17.14
C LEU A 281 19.12 2.24 -18.61
N ARG A 282 18.79 1.29 -19.49
CA ARG A 282 18.87 1.54 -20.93
C ARG A 282 17.86 2.63 -21.31
N LEU A 283 18.23 3.48 -22.27
CA LEU A 283 17.38 4.56 -22.78
C LEU A 283 16.32 3.98 -23.71
N ARG A 284 15.07 4.43 -23.62
CA ARG A 284 14.04 4.13 -24.63
C ARG A 284 14.26 5.01 -25.88
N SER A 285 13.71 4.59 -27.03
CA SER A 285 13.77 5.33 -28.31
C SER A 285 13.30 6.79 -28.26
N THR A 286 12.45 7.13 -27.28
CA THR A 286 11.93 8.48 -27.06
C THR A 286 12.81 9.36 -26.16
N SER A 287 13.94 8.83 -25.68
CA SER A 287 14.78 9.50 -24.69
C SER A 287 15.34 10.83 -25.19
N PRO A 288 15.26 11.90 -24.37
CA PRO A 288 15.88 13.18 -24.69
C PRO A 288 17.41 13.13 -24.59
N CYS A 289 17.99 12.07 -24.02
CA CYS A 289 19.44 11.90 -23.84
C CYS A 289 20.14 11.42 -25.12
N ILE A 290 19.38 10.93 -26.09
CA ILE A 290 19.89 10.42 -27.36
C ILE A 290 20.46 11.55 -28.23
N ASP A 291 21.68 11.37 -28.73
CA ASP A 291 22.43 12.31 -29.56
C ASP A 291 22.58 13.71 -28.92
N LYS A 292 22.72 13.80 -27.59
CA LYS A 292 22.90 15.09 -26.89
C LYS A 292 24.23 15.28 -26.17
N GLY A 293 25.01 14.23 -26.04
CA GLY A 293 26.37 14.26 -25.51
C GLY A 293 27.37 14.93 -26.45
N THR A 294 28.59 15.09 -25.95
CA THR A 294 29.74 15.61 -26.70
C THR A 294 30.81 14.54 -26.90
N ALA A 295 31.69 14.74 -27.88
CA ALA A 295 32.86 13.89 -28.05
C ALA A 295 33.76 13.92 -26.81
N VAL A 296 34.09 12.72 -26.32
CA VAL A 296 35.01 12.47 -25.21
C VAL A 296 36.11 11.53 -25.66
N ALA A 297 37.30 11.65 -25.08
CA ALA A 297 38.48 10.90 -25.53
C ALA A 297 38.41 9.39 -25.19
N TRP A 298 37.67 9.04 -24.16
CA TRP A 298 37.56 7.68 -23.60
C TRP A 298 36.36 7.64 -22.63
N PRO A 299 35.62 6.51 -22.52
CA PRO A 299 35.79 5.24 -23.23
C PRO A 299 35.20 5.24 -24.65
N SER A 300 35.69 4.31 -25.49
CA SER A 300 35.28 4.15 -26.89
C SER A 300 34.02 3.29 -27.08
N THR A 301 33.57 2.63 -26.01
CA THR A 301 32.34 1.85 -25.95
C THR A 301 31.53 2.23 -24.71
N ASP A 302 30.24 1.89 -24.71
CA ASP A 302 29.34 2.00 -23.58
C ASP A 302 29.44 0.76 -22.67
N VAL A 303 28.57 0.66 -21.65
CA VAL A 303 28.62 -0.44 -20.65
C VAL A 303 28.14 -1.78 -21.19
N ALA A 304 27.49 -1.79 -22.36
CA ALA A 304 27.08 -2.97 -23.12
C ALA A 304 28.03 -3.28 -24.29
N ASP A 305 29.25 -2.71 -24.27
CA ASP A 305 30.28 -2.85 -25.31
C ASP A 305 29.88 -2.28 -26.69
N VAL A 306 28.89 -1.38 -26.75
CA VAL A 306 28.45 -0.68 -27.97
C VAL A 306 29.41 0.46 -28.29
N PRO A 307 29.93 0.60 -29.52
CA PRO A 307 30.82 1.70 -29.89
C PRO A 307 30.19 3.08 -29.67
N ARG A 308 30.98 4.07 -29.28
CA ARG A 308 30.52 5.47 -29.17
C ARG A 308 31.07 6.35 -30.31
N PRO A 309 30.27 7.26 -30.89
CA PRO A 309 28.82 7.39 -30.74
C PRO A 309 28.03 6.41 -31.61
N GLN A 310 26.82 6.06 -31.19
CA GLN A 310 25.76 5.63 -32.10
C GLN A 310 25.04 6.89 -32.63
N GLY A 311 24.41 6.81 -33.81
CA GLY A 311 23.71 7.96 -34.38
C GLY A 311 24.60 9.15 -34.77
N THR A 312 24.18 10.37 -34.43
CA THR A 312 24.80 11.62 -34.88
C THR A 312 25.73 12.27 -33.85
N ALA A 313 25.61 11.91 -32.57
CA ALA A 313 26.40 12.38 -31.45
C ALA A 313 26.43 11.34 -30.33
N TYR A 314 27.17 11.60 -29.25
CA TYR A 314 27.22 10.67 -28.11
C TYR A 314 25.91 10.73 -27.35
N ASP A 315 25.51 9.64 -26.73
CA ASP A 315 24.40 9.66 -25.78
C ASP A 315 24.88 10.07 -24.40
N MET A 316 24.00 10.74 -23.65
CA MET A 316 24.26 11.00 -22.24
C MET A 316 24.06 9.71 -21.44
N GLY A 317 24.95 9.45 -20.48
CA GLY A 317 24.87 8.31 -19.57
C GLY A 317 25.73 7.10 -20.00
N ALA A 318 25.53 6.00 -19.28
CA ALA A 318 26.35 4.78 -19.42
C ALA A 318 26.01 3.90 -20.63
N TYR A 319 24.85 4.12 -21.27
CA TYR A 319 24.40 3.37 -22.45
C TYR A 319 24.39 4.27 -23.68
N GLU A 320 24.75 3.73 -24.84
CA GLU A 320 24.34 4.25 -26.14
C GLU A 320 23.05 3.55 -26.57
N PHE A 321 22.28 4.22 -27.40
CA PHE A 321 21.05 3.74 -28.00
C PHE A 321 21.18 3.71 -29.51
N ARG A 322 20.70 2.63 -30.12
CA ARG A 322 20.50 2.55 -31.56
C ARG A 322 19.29 1.69 -31.89
N ASP A 323 18.58 2.10 -32.92
CA ASP A 323 17.38 1.44 -33.44
C ASP A 323 17.49 1.53 -34.98
N ASP A 324 17.97 0.49 -35.63
CA ASP A 324 18.30 0.47 -37.07
C ASP A 324 17.07 0.33 -37.97
N ASP A 325 15.95 -0.19 -37.45
CA ASP A 325 14.71 -0.41 -38.19
C ASP A 325 13.49 0.39 -37.70
N ASP A 326 13.72 1.30 -36.74
CA ASP A 326 12.77 2.26 -36.19
C ASP A 326 11.55 1.60 -35.51
N ASP A 327 11.76 0.46 -34.84
CA ASP A 327 10.70 -0.30 -34.18
C ASP A 327 10.51 0.02 -32.68
N GLY A 328 11.44 0.79 -32.12
CA GLY A 328 11.42 1.29 -30.76
C GLY A 328 12.27 0.51 -29.77
N MET A 329 12.89 -0.60 -30.18
CA MET A 329 13.82 -1.39 -29.38
C MET A 329 15.28 -0.96 -29.66
N ASP A 330 16.18 -1.31 -28.74
CA ASP A 330 17.63 -1.06 -28.92
C ASP A 330 18.29 -2.27 -29.60
N ASP A 331 19.04 -2.05 -30.68
CA ASP A 331 19.72 -3.08 -31.49
C ASP A 331 20.51 -4.08 -30.62
N THR A 332 21.13 -3.56 -29.55
CA THR A 332 21.95 -4.36 -28.64
C THR A 332 21.07 -5.24 -27.77
N TRP A 333 19.97 -4.71 -27.25
CA TRP A 333 18.98 -5.48 -26.50
C TRP A 333 18.31 -6.54 -27.39
N GLU A 334 17.98 -6.22 -28.63
CA GLU A 334 17.43 -7.19 -29.59
C GLU A 334 18.39 -8.36 -29.81
N THR A 335 19.67 -8.04 -30.08
CA THR A 335 20.72 -9.05 -30.25
C THR A 335 20.92 -9.90 -28.99
N GLU A 336 20.89 -9.28 -27.80
CA GLU A 336 21.00 -9.97 -26.49
C GLU A 336 19.85 -10.96 -26.27
N ASN A 337 18.66 -10.65 -26.80
CA ASN A 337 17.44 -11.46 -26.65
C ASN A 337 17.09 -12.33 -27.87
N GLY A 338 17.97 -12.39 -28.87
CA GLY A 338 17.83 -13.26 -30.03
C GLY A 338 16.85 -12.77 -31.10
N LEU A 339 16.55 -11.47 -31.10
CA LEU A 339 15.76 -10.75 -32.12
C LEU A 339 16.68 -10.24 -33.24
N ASP A 340 16.10 -9.78 -34.35
CA ASP A 340 16.85 -9.28 -35.52
C ASP A 340 16.73 -7.75 -35.62
N PRO A 341 17.80 -6.97 -35.33
CA PRO A 341 17.82 -5.50 -35.35
C PRO A 341 17.53 -4.82 -36.71
N ALA A 342 17.13 -5.60 -37.70
CA ALA A 342 16.76 -5.15 -39.03
C ALA A 342 15.37 -5.65 -39.46
N ASP A 343 14.62 -6.33 -38.58
CA ASP A 343 13.26 -6.81 -38.78
C ASP A 343 12.27 -6.24 -37.76
N SER A 344 11.83 -5.01 -38.02
CA SER A 344 10.83 -4.26 -37.25
C SER A 344 9.50 -4.98 -36.98
N SER A 345 9.27 -6.15 -37.57
CA SER A 345 8.08 -6.96 -37.33
C SER A 345 8.20 -7.85 -36.09
N ASP A 346 9.40 -8.04 -35.55
CA ASP A 346 9.60 -8.82 -34.35
C ASP A 346 9.30 -8.04 -33.05
N ALA A 347 9.36 -6.70 -33.04
CA ALA A 347 8.81 -5.86 -31.96
C ALA A 347 7.41 -6.29 -31.49
N ALA A 348 6.53 -6.65 -32.45
CA ALA A 348 5.15 -7.03 -32.18
C ALA A 348 4.96 -8.52 -31.86
N GLN A 349 6.02 -9.32 -31.88
CA GLN A 349 5.97 -10.74 -31.52
C GLN A 349 5.90 -10.90 -30.01
N ASN A 350 5.39 -12.05 -29.59
CA ASN A 350 5.40 -12.52 -28.22
C ASN A 350 5.88 -13.99 -28.25
N PRO A 351 7.20 -14.22 -28.12
CA PRO A 351 7.81 -15.55 -28.23
C PRO A 351 7.49 -16.51 -27.07
N ASP A 352 7.33 -16.00 -25.85
CA ASP A 352 7.18 -16.78 -24.62
C ASP A 352 5.72 -16.97 -24.16
N HIS A 353 4.78 -16.27 -24.80
CA HIS A 353 3.34 -16.28 -24.62
C HIS A 353 2.84 -15.70 -23.30
N ASP A 354 3.55 -14.72 -22.74
CA ASP A 354 3.24 -14.05 -21.46
C ASP A 354 2.24 -12.87 -21.56
N ALA A 355 1.81 -12.54 -22.78
CA ALA A 355 0.97 -11.41 -23.19
C ALA A 355 1.65 -10.02 -23.31
N LEU A 356 2.98 -9.92 -23.23
CA LEU A 356 3.75 -8.73 -23.58
C LEU A 356 4.44 -8.91 -24.94
N SER A 357 4.37 -7.90 -25.80
CA SER A 357 5.16 -7.89 -27.03
C SER A 357 6.63 -7.60 -26.73
N ASN A 358 7.55 -7.96 -27.64
CA ASN A 358 8.98 -7.70 -27.46
C ASN A 358 9.29 -6.22 -27.16
N VAL A 359 8.57 -5.29 -27.79
CA VAL A 359 8.73 -3.86 -27.51
C VAL A 359 8.22 -3.45 -26.13
N GLU A 360 7.15 -4.06 -25.64
CA GLU A 360 6.65 -3.84 -24.27
C GLU A 360 7.61 -4.44 -23.24
N GLU A 361 8.17 -5.60 -23.53
CA GLU A 361 9.23 -6.25 -22.74
C GLU A 361 10.48 -5.35 -22.64
N TYR A 362 10.92 -4.83 -23.79
CA TYR A 362 12.01 -3.85 -23.86
C TYR A 362 11.69 -2.63 -23.00
N GLU A 363 10.51 -2.04 -23.15
CA GLU A 363 10.10 -0.88 -22.35
C GLU A 363 10.04 -1.19 -20.86
N LEU A 364 9.69 -2.41 -20.45
CA LEU A 364 9.60 -2.82 -19.05
C LEU A 364 10.93 -3.32 -18.46
N GLY A 365 11.93 -3.53 -19.33
CA GLY A 365 13.24 -4.08 -18.97
C GLY A 365 13.19 -5.55 -18.57
N THR A 366 12.25 -6.30 -19.15
CA THR A 366 12.01 -7.75 -19.00
C THR A 366 12.61 -8.54 -20.18
N ASP A 367 12.60 -9.86 -20.09
CA ASP A 367 13.14 -10.83 -21.06
C ASP A 367 12.01 -11.42 -21.93
N PRO A 368 11.99 -11.14 -23.25
CA PRO A 368 10.94 -11.61 -24.17
C PRO A 368 10.90 -13.13 -24.38
N ASN A 369 11.81 -13.87 -23.73
CA ASN A 369 11.87 -15.32 -23.74
C ASN A 369 11.56 -15.94 -22.36
N ASP A 370 11.21 -15.15 -21.33
CA ASP A 370 10.89 -15.65 -19.99
C ASP A 370 9.42 -15.38 -19.60
N TYR A 371 8.58 -16.39 -19.82
CA TYR A 371 7.17 -16.38 -19.43
C TYR A 371 6.91 -16.04 -17.94
N ALA A 372 7.91 -16.19 -17.06
CA ALA A 372 7.78 -15.91 -15.64
C ALA A 372 8.06 -14.44 -15.27
N ASP A 373 8.42 -13.59 -16.24
CA ASP A 373 8.80 -12.21 -15.95
C ASP A 373 7.67 -11.42 -15.28
N PRO A 374 8.04 -10.50 -14.37
CA PRO A 374 7.07 -9.95 -13.44
C PRO A 374 6.08 -9.05 -14.19
N ALA A 375 4.87 -9.60 -14.34
CA ALA A 375 3.69 -8.91 -14.82
C ALA A 375 3.43 -7.58 -14.06
N PRO A 376 2.64 -6.66 -14.66
CA PRO A 376 2.36 -5.32 -14.16
C PRO A 376 2.03 -5.22 -12.66
N ALA A 377 2.33 -4.06 -12.08
CA ALA A 377 2.06 -3.75 -10.66
C ALA A 377 0.59 -3.99 -10.25
N ASP A 378 -0.36 -3.85 -11.18
CA ASP A 378 -1.77 -4.20 -11.02
C ASP A 378 -2.33 -4.78 -12.34
N PHE A 379 -3.23 -5.76 -12.25
CA PHE A 379 -4.07 -6.19 -13.37
C PHE A 379 -5.41 -5.47 -13.37
N HIS A 380 -5.97 -5.22 -14.54
CA HIS A 380 -7.25 -4.55 -14.72
C HIS A 380 -8.27 -5.47 -15.40
N VAL A 381 -9.48 -5.47 -14.86
CA VAL A 381 -10.61 -6.24 -15.36
C VAL A 381 -11.81 -5.31 -15.56
N SER A 382 -12.50 -5.46 -16.68
CA SER A 382 -13.72 -4.74 -17.01
C SER A 382 -14.73 -5.68 -17.66
N PRO A 383 -16.05 -5.55 -17.43
CA PRO A 383 -17.04 -6.38 -18.13
C PRO A 383 -17.05 -6.14 -19.66
N SER A 384 -16.47 -5.01 -20.10
CA SER A 384 -16.25 -4.69 -21.52
C SER A 384 -14.88 -5.12 -22.05
N GLY A 385 -14.03 -5.72 -21.22
CA GLY A 385 -12.72 -6.24 -21.59
C GLY A 385 -12.82 -7.53 -22.42
N ASN A 386 -11.66 -8.16 -22.68
CA ASN A 386 -11.58 -9.41 -23.44
C ASN A 386 -10.51 -10.34 -22.85
N ASP A 387 -10.86 -11.58 -22.49
CA ASP A 387 -9.88 -12.56 -21.98
C ASP A 387 -9.02 -13.19 -23.08
N GLU A 388 -9.45 -13.12 -24.35
CA GLU A 388 -8.68 -13.68 -25.47
C GLU A 388 -7.67 -12.68 -26.06
N THR A 389 -7.96 -11.38 -25.97
CA THR A 389 -7.16 -10.32 -26.63
C THR A 389 -6.78 -9.16 -25.72
N GLY A 390 -7.25 -9.15 -24.46
CA GLY A 390 -6.83 -8.19 -23.46
C GLY A 390 -5.45 -8.54 -22.93
N ASP A 391 -4.72 -7.53 -22.47
CA ASP A 391 -3.39 -7.67 -21.85
C ASP A 391 -3.42 -7.40 -20.33
N GLY A 392 -4.60 -7.09 -19.78
CA GLY A 392 -4.76 -6.84 -18.36
C GLY A 392 -4.29 -5.45 -17.92
N THR A 393 -3.96 -4.56 -18.85
CA THR A 393 -3.68 -3.15 -18.57
C THR A 393 -4.97 -2.35 -18.38
N GLN A 394 -4.86 -1.12 -17.85
CA GLN A 394 -6.01 -0.24 -17.69
C GLN A 394 -6.70 0.10 -19.02
N ASP A 395 -5.94 0.22 -20.11
CA ASP A 395 -6.43 0.60 -21.43
C ASP A 395 -6.99 -0.60 -22.21
N ASN A 396 -6.49 -1.81 -21.94
CA ASN A 396 -6.95 -3.05 -22.57
C ASN A 396 -7.20 -4.18 -21.54
N PRO A 397 -8.20 -4.00 -20.67
CA PRO A 397 -8.43 -4.90 -19.54
C PRO A 397 -8.96 -6.27 -19.97
N TRP A 398 -8.71 -7.28 -19.13
CA TRP A 398 -9.36 -8.58 -19.25
C TRP A 398 -10.86 -8.49 -18.93
N GLN A 399 -11.62 -9.48 -19.38
CA GLN A 399 -13.06 -9.53 -19.19
C GLN A 399 -13.47 -10.12 -17.83
N THR A 400 -12.81 -11.19 -17.39
CA THR A 400 -13.20 -11.96 -16.21
C THR A 400 -12.19 -11.91 -15.08
N ILE A 401 -12.70 -11.90 -13.86
CA ILE A 401 -11.91 -11.97 -12.62
C ILE A 401 -11.20 -13.31 -12.54
N GLY A 402 -11.85 -14.41 -12.94
CA GLY A 402 -11.28 -15.75 -12.93
C GLY A 402 -10.07 -15.91 -13.85
N PHE A 403 -10.10 -15.29 -15.04
CA PHE A 403 -8.94 -15.27 -15.93
C PHE A 403 -7.80 -14.47 -15.32
N ALA A 404 -8.07 -13.24 -14.87
CA ALA A 404 -7.08 -12.39 -14.20
C ALA A 404 -6.48 -13.05 -12.95
N MET A 405 -7.29 -13.80 -12.20
CA MET A 405 -6.84 -14.56 -11.03
C MET A 405 -5.92 -15.72 -11.41
N SER A 406 -6.18 -16.37 -12.54
CA SER A 406 -5.32 -17.46 -13.05
C SER A 406 -3.97 -16.91 -13.49
N MET A 407 -3.94 -15.72 -14.11
CA MET A 407 -2.70 -15.01 -14.42
C MET A 407 -2.00 -14.56 -13.14
N ALA A 408 -2.71 -13.94 -12.19
CA ALA A 408 -2.14 -13.49 -10.92
C ALA A 408 -1.50 -14.63 -10.12
N ALA A 409 -2.07 -15.83 -10.18
CA ALA A 409 -1.53 -17.02 -9.53
C ALA A 409 -0.13 -17.42 -10.00
N LEU A 410 0.28 -16.99 -11.19
CA LEU A 410 1.60 -17.27 -11.75
C LEU A 410 2.69 -16.37 -11.16
N HIS A 411 2.33 -15.16 -10.70
CA HIS A 411 3.29 -14.11 -10.33
C HIS A 411 3.21 -13.70 -8.84
N ALA A 412 2.06 -13.85 -8.18
CA ALA A 412 1.87 -13.36 -6.82
C ALA A 412 2.67 -14.18 -5.78
N THR A 413 3.43 -13.49 -4.94
CA THR A 413 4.20 -14.10 -3.83
C THR A 413 4.00 -13.32 -2.52
N PRO A 414 4.39 -13.89 -1.36
CA PRO A 414 4.28 -13.16 -0.08
C PRO A 414 5.11 -11.87 -0.02
N LEU A 415 6.18 -11.77 -0.82
CA LEU A 415 7.05 -10.59 -0.90
C LEU A 415 6.60 -9.62 -2.01
N GLN A 416 5.79 -10.09 -2.95
CA GLN A 416 5.29 -9.34 -4.10
C GLN A 416 3.81 -9.70 -4.33
N PRO A 417 2.89 -9.19 -3.50
CA PRO A 417 1.47 -9.39 -3.71
C PRO A 417 0.99 -8.61 -4.94
N LEU A 418 -0.02 -9.14 -5.64
CA LEU A 418 -0.57 -8.54 -6.86
C LEU A 418 -1.98 -8.00 -6.60
N THR A 419 -2.37 -6.90 -7.24
CA THR A 419 -3.73 -6.36 -7.17
C THR A 419 -4.47 -6.53 -8.50
N ILE A 420 -5.71 -7.00 -8.45
CA ILE A 420 -6.67 -6.99 -9.55
C ILE A 420 -7.66 -5.85 -9.31
N ARG A 421 -7.69 -4.86 -10.22
CA ARG A 421 -8.57 -3.70 -10.20
C ARG A 421 -9.78 -3.92 -11.09
N LEU A 422 -10.98 -3.80 -10.52
CA LEU A 422 -12.23 -3.99 -11.23
C LEU A 422 -12.83 -2.64 -11.63
N ALA A 423 -13.12 -2.46 -12.92
CA ALA A 423 -13.92 -1.34 -13.40
C ALA A 423 -15.39 -1.46 -12.94
N PRO A 424 -16.16 -0.35 -12.91
CA PRO A 424 -17.60 -0.39 -12.68
C PRO A 424 -18.32 -1.38 -13.59
N GLY A 425 -19.19 -2.20 -13.00
CA GLY A 425 -20.08 -3.10 -13.72
C GLY A 425 -20.37 -4.39 -12.96
N THR A 426 -20.96 -5.36 -13.67
CA THR A 426 -21.39 -6.64 -13.09
C THR A 426 -20.58 -7.80 -13.64
N TYR A 427 -20.02 -8.62 -12.75
CA TYR A 427 -19.17 -9.76 -13.02
C TYR A 427 -19.92 -11.05 -12.64
N PRO A 428 -20.51 -11.76 -13.62
CA PRO A 428 -21.42 -12.88 -13.38
C PRO A 428 -20.70 -14.23 -13.16
N GLU A 429 -19.69 -14.29 -12.28
CA GLU A 429 -18.76 -15.42 -12.20
C GLU A 429 -18.40 -15.86 -10.77
N LYS A 430 -17.98 -17.13 -10.63
CA LYS A 430 -17.44 -17.69 -9.39
C LYS A 430 -15.99 -17.27 -9.25
N VAL A 431 -15.63 -16.67 -8.13
CA VAL A 431 -14.25 -16.23 -7.88
C VAL A 431 -13.58 -17.15 -6.87
N VAL A 432 -12.46 -17.76 -7.25
CA VAL A 432 -11.60 -18.53 -6.35
C VAL A 432 -10.27 -17.80 -6.29
N PHE A 433 -9.92 -17.23 -5.14
CA PHE A 433 -8.69 -16.47 -5.00
C PHE A 433 -7.44 -17.36 -5.16
N ALA A 434 -6.40 -16.78 -5.76
CA ALA A 434 -5.03 -17.25 -5.63
C ALA A 434 -4.38 -16.66 -4.36
N PRO A 435 -3.38 -17.33 -3.76
CA PRO A 435 -2.64 -16.76 -2.63
C PRO A 435 -2.02 -15.40 -2.98
N ASP A 436 -1.88 -14.53 -1.98
CA ASP A 436 -1.19 -13.22 -2.11
C ASP A 436 -1.84 -12.21 -3.08
N VAL A 437 -3.08 -12.45 -3.52
CA VAL A 437 -3.81 -11.55 -4.44
C VAL A 437 -4.83 -10.67 -3.70
N ALA A 438 -4.86 -9.39 -4.07
CA ALA A 438 -5.89 -8.42 -3.68
C ALA A 438 -6.86 -8.16 -4.84
N VAL A 439 -8.16 -8.06 -4.56
CA VAL A 439 -9.19 -7.61 -5.53
C VAL A 439 -9.82 -6.34 -5.02
N VAL A 440 -9.82 -5.28 -5.84
CA VAL A 440 -10.31 -3.94 -5.48
C VAL A 440 -11.31 -3.46 -6.53
N GLY A 441 -12.55 -3.22 -6.11
CA GLY A 441 -13.58 -2.61 -6.95
C GLY A 441 -13.54 -1.07 -6.95
N ALA A 442 -14.38 -0.45 -7.77
CA ALA A 442 -14.55 1.00 -7.79
C ALA A 442 -15.36 1.50 -6.57
N SER A 443 -16.45 0.79 -6.24
CA SER A 443 -17.27 1.00 -5.03
C SER A 443 -18.29 -0.13 -4.88
N PRO A 444 -18.88 -0.34 -3.68
CA PRO A 444 -19.97 -1.32 -3.50
C PRO A 444 -21.22 -1.09 -4.33
N ALA A 445 -21.44 0.15 -4.78
CA ALA A 445 -22.59 0.51 -5.62
C ALA A 445 -22.33 0.25 -7.11
N GLU A 446 -21.07 0.34 -7.55
CA GLU A 446 -20.69 0.33 -8.95
C GLU A 446 -20.09 -1.01 -9.39
N THR A 447 -19.46 -1.76 -8.48
CA THR A 447 -18.82 -3.04 -8.77
C THR A 447 -19.61 -4.18 -8.13
N ILE A 448 -20.20 -5.05 -8.95
CA ILE A 448 -21.10 -6.12 -8.50
C ILE A 448 -20.56 -7.48 -8.95
N ILE A 449 -20.19 -8.34 -8.01
CA ILE A 449 -19.78 -9.71 -8.26
C ILE A 449 -20.92 -10.64 -7.87
N LYS A 450 -21.42 -11.43 -8.81
CA LYS A 450 -22.67 -12.17 -8.64
C LYS A 450 -22.62 -13.52 -9.36
N TYR A 451 -22.87 -14.61 -8.65
CA TYR A 451 -22.80 -15.93 -9.25
C TYR A 451 -23.91 -16.84 -8.75
N PHE A 452 -24.45 -17.68 -9.64
CA PHE A 452 -25.33 -18.81 -9.32
C PHE A 452 -25.18 -19.95 -10.31
N ASN A 453 -25.00 -21.17 -9.83
CA ASN A 453 -24.93 -22.36 -10.68
C ASN A 453 -25.73 -23.51 -10.06
N THR A 454 -26.54 -24.18 -10.87
CA THR A 454 -27.50 -25.21 -10.45
C THR A 454 -26.87 -26.60 -10.24
N GLY A 455 -25.54 -26.71 -10.19
CA GLY A 455 -24.81 -27.98 -10.13
C GLY A 455 -24.01 -28.27 -8.85
N ASP A 456 -23.88 -27.31 -7.92
CA ASP A 456 -23.09 -27.45 -6.68
C ASP A 456 -24.02 -27.86 -5.50
N GLU A 457 -23.62 -28.82 -4.67
CA GLU A 457 -24.37 -29.21 -3.44
C GLU A 457 -24.41 -28.08 -2.39
N THR A 458 -23.50 -27.11 -2.46
CA THR A 458 -23.51 -25.86 -1.71
C THR A 458 -22.97 -24.76 -2.61
N HIS A 459 -23.81 -23.78 -2.92
CA HIS A 459 -23.45 -22.73 -3.86
C HIS A 459 -22.46 -21.74 -3.23
N ARG A 460 -21.40 -21.33 -3.94
CA ARG A 460 -20.40 -20.38 -3.43
C ARG A 460 -20.13 -19.29 -4.45
N VAL A 461 -20.26 -18.02 -4.06
CA VAL A 461 -19.86 -16.90 -4.93
C VAL A 461 -18.35 -16.70 -4.90
N MET A 462 -17.74 -16.72 -3.71
CA MET A 462 -16.29 -16.55 -3.52
C MET A 462 -15.66 -17.57 -2.58
N THR A 463 -14.43 -17.99 -2.90
CA THR A 463 -13.57 -18.80 -2.04
C THR A 463 -12.24 -18.09 -1.84
N ALA A 464 -11.85 -17.88 -0.58
CA ALA A 464 -10.59 -17.23 -0.20
C ALA A 464 -9.37 -18.15 -0.35
N ALA A 465 -8.18 -17.53 -0.42
CA ALA A 465 -6.88 -18.19 -0.32
C ALA A 465 -5.97 -17.43 0.67
N ALA A 466 -4.76 -17.94 0.90
CA ALA A 466 -3.85 -17.39 1.91
C ALA A 466 -3.43 -15.95 1.59
N ARG A 467 -3.50 -15.05 2.59
CA ARG A 467 -3.04 -13.66 2.52
C ARG A 467 -3.73 -12.84 1.43
N THR A 468 -5.03 -13.05 1.27
CA THR A 468 -5.84 -12.38 0.23
C THR A 468 -6.56 -11.14 0.75
N ARG A 469 -6.97 -10.25 -0.15
CA ARG A 469 -7.75 -9.04 0.20
C ARG A 469 -8.91 -8.81 -0.76
N LEU A 470 -10.04 -8.31 -0.26
CA LEU A 470 -11.20 -7.88 -1.04
C LEU A 470 -11.68 -6.51 -0.54
N SER A 471 -11.82 -5.54 -1.44
CA SER A 471 -12.39 -4.25 -1.08
C SER A 471 -13.25 -3.59 -2.15
N ASP A 472 -14.08 -2.65 -1.71
CA ASP A 472 -14.78 -1.65 -2.53
C ASP A 472 -15.69 -2.26 -3.61
N CYS A 473 -16.39 -3.34 -3.27
CA CYS A 473 -17.30 -4.04 -4.18
C CYS A 473 -18.55 -4.58 -3.47
N SER A 474 -19.48 -5.14 -4.23
CA SER A 474 -20.60 -5.93 -3.69
C SER A 474 -20.54 -7.37 -4.15
N VAL A 475 -20.86 -8.30 -3.25
CA VAL A 475 -20.97 -9.74 -3.52
C VAL A 475 -22.42 -10.14 -3.32
N GLN A 476 -23.06 -10.67 -4.36
CA GLN A 476 -24.51 -10.85 -4.38
C GLN A 476 -24.96 -12.23 -4.88
N LEU A 477 -26.12 -12.67 -4.40
CA LEU A 477 -26.87 -13.77 -5.02
C LEU A 477 -27.91 -13.25 -6.02
N PRO A 478 -28.24 -14.03 -7.08
CA PRO A 478 -29.46 -13.79 -7.85
C PRO A 478 -30.73 -13.87 -7.02
N ALA A 479 -31.78 -13.18 -7.49
CA ALA A 479 -33.07 -13.22 -6.83
C ALA A 479 -33.71 -14.59 -7.04
N GLY A 480 -34.41 -15.11 -6.02
CA GLY A 480 -35.16 -16.36 -6.12
C GLY A 480 -34.32 -17.63 -6.04
N VAL A 481 -33.09 -17.55 -5.53
CA VAL A 481 -32.26 -18.72 -5.21
C VAL A 481 -32.89 -19.46 -4.03
N SER A 482 -33.25 -20.74 -4.21
CA SER A 482 -33.89 -21.57 -3.16
C SER A 482 -32.93 -22.49 -2.39
N GLU A 483 -31.67 -22.53 -2.80
CA GLU A 483 -30.65 -23.48 -2.30
C GLU A 483 -29.69 -22.81 -1.32
N THR A 484 -29.03 -23.61 -0.47
CA THR A 484 -27.98 -23.12 0.43
C THR A 484 -26.84 -22.47 -0.35
N ALA A 485 -26.53 -21.22 -0.01
CA ALA A 485 -25.57 -20.42 -0.75
C ALA A 485 -24.67 -19.60 0.19
N GLU A 486 -23.36 -19.70 -0.01
CA GLU A 486 -22.33 -18.94 0.68
C GLU A 486 -21.86 -17.79 -0.24
N LEU A 487 -21.91 -16.54 0.23
CA LEU A 487 -21.34 -15.42 -0.52
C LEU A 487 -19.80 -15.47 -0.47
N LEU A 488 -19.21 -15.71 0.70
CA LEU A 488 -17.76 -15.82 0.87
C LEU A 488 -17.38 -16.99 1.78
N ARG A 489 -16.46 -17.85 1.34
CA ARG A 489 -15.90 -18.97 2.09
C ARG A 489 -14.44 -18.71 2.45
N ILE A 490 -14.09 -18.80 3.73
CA ILE A 490 -12.72 -18.66 4.25
C ILE A 490 -12.36 -19.95 4.99
N GLU A 491 -11.48 -20.77 4.42
CA GLU A 491 -11.15 -22.09 4.96
C GLU A 491 -9.65 -22.20 5.23
N ASP A 492 -9.26 -22.16 6.50
CA ASP A 492 -7.88 -22.31 6.98
C ASP A 492 -6.86 -21.34 6.36
N VAL A 493 -7.32 -20.14 5.97
CA VAL A 493 -6.54 -19.12 5.26
C VAL A 493 -6.88 -17.71 5.73
N SER A 494 -5.94 -16.76 5.67
CA SER A 494 -6.19 -15.35 6.01
C SER A 494 -6.73 -14.53 4.85
N MET A 495 -7.80 -13.77 5.11
CA MET A 495 -8.38 -12.82 4.16
C MET A 495 -8.79 -11.51 4.83
N HIS A 496 -8.48 -10.36 4.22
CA HIS A 496 -8.98 -9.06 4.66
C HIS A 496 -10.11 -8.58 3.74
N VAL A 497 -11.27 -8.26 4.32
CA VAL A 497 -12.48 -7.79 3.63
C VAL A 497 -12.85 -6.42 4.16
N THR A 498 -12.83 -5.39 3.31
CA THR A 498 -13.05 -4.00 3.73
C THR A 498 -13.95 -3.23 2.77
N HIS A 499 -14.94 -2.47 3.25
CA HIS A 499 -15.88 -1.74 2.37
C HIS A 499 -16.56 -2.65 1.34
N VAL A 500 -17.11 -3.78 1.78
CA VAL A 500 -17.82 -4.71 0.91
C VAL A 500 -19.30 -4.81 1.28
N LEU A 501 -20.19 -4.80 0.29
CA LEU A 501 -21.61 -5.10 0.46
C LEU A 501 -21.88 -6.58 0.18
N LEU A 502 -22.23 -7.36 1.20
CA LEU A 502 -22.68 -8.75 1.08
C LEU A 502 -24.22 -8.79 1.07
N ASN A 503 -24.81 -9.21 -0.06
CA ASN A 503 -26.26 -9.17 -0.25
C ASN A 503 -26.83 -10.54 -0.69
N GLY A 504 -27.53 -11.20 0.22
CA GLY A 504 -28.18 -12.49 -0.05
C GLY A 504 -29.41 -12.41 -0.94
N ASN A 505 -29.91 -11.19 -1.20
CA ASN A 505 -31.04 -10.93 -2.09
C ASN A 505 -32.31 -11.76 -1.78
N ASP A 506 -32.56 -11.98 -0.49
CA ASP A 506 -33.68 -12.76 0.07
C ASP A 506 -33.67 -14.24 -0.32
N ALA A 507 -32.52 -14.78 -0.71
CA ALA A 507 -32.37 -16.21 -0.93
C ALA A 507 -32.50 -16.97 0.40
N PRO A 508 -33.46 -17.91 0.54
CA PRO A 508 -33.46 -18.85 1.65
C PRO A 508 -32.12 -19.60 1.70
N HIS A 509 -31.63 -19.85 2.91
CA HIS A 509 -30.37 -20.55 3.14
C HIS A 509 -29.09 -19.81 2.71
N ALA A 510 -29.16 -18.49 2.54
CA ALA A 510 -27.99 -17.68 2.24
C ALA A 510 -27.16 -17.31 3.48
N ILE A 511 -25.85 -17.54 3.38
CA ILE A 511 -24.79 -17.27 4.36
C ILE A 511 -23.86 -16.21 3.78
N ALA A 512 -23.57 -15.14 4.54
CA ALA A 512 -22.70 -14.06 4.10
C ALA A 512 -21.23 -14.46 4.09
N VAL A 513 -20.73 -14.97 5.21
CA VAL A 513 -19.35 -15.46 5.32
C VAL A 513 -19.38 -16.79 6.05
N PHE A 514 -18.70 -17.80 5.51
CA PHE A 514 -18.50 -19.08 6.16
C PHE A 514 -17.01 -19.27 6.47
N VAL A 515 -16.67 -19.55 7.72
CA VAL A 515 -15.30 -19.75 8.19
C VAL A 515 -15.08 -21.17 8.75
N SER A 516 -14.04 -21.89 8.31
CA SER A 516 -13.69 -23.23 8.82
C SER A 516 -12.19 -23.50 8.85
N GLY A 517 -11.73 -24.51 9.62
CA GLY A 517 -10.32 -24.96 9.65
C GLY A 517 -9.67 -24.94 11.05
N ASP A 518 -8.60 -25.73 11.22
CA ASP A 518 -7.83 -25.88 12.47
C ASP A 518 -6.76 -24.78 12.67
N GLY A 519 -6.39 -24.08 11.61
CA GLY A 519 -5.44 -22.98 11.61
C GLY A 519 -6.12 -21.62 11.71
N SER A 520 -5.49 -20.79 12.53
CA SER A 520 -5.91 -19.43 12.81
C SER A 520 -5.77 -18.54 11.60
N SER A 521 -6.87 -18.15 10.99
CA SER A 521 -6.83 -17.04 10.04
C SER A 521 -6.93 -15.72 10.79
N ASP A 522 -5.95 -14.83 10.61
CA ASP A 522 -6.06 -13.40 10.98
C ASP A 522 -6.98 -12.68 9.98
N SER A 523 -8.15 -13.27 9.71
CA SER A 523 -9.11 -12.70 8.77
C SER A 523 -9.74 -11.47 9.41
N ILE A 524 -9.79 -10.38 8.64
CA ILE A 524 -10.34 -9.11 9.10
C ILE A 524 -11.54 -8.81 8.21
N ILE A 525 -12.70 -8.60 8.81
CA ILE A 525 -13.89 -8.10 8.11
C ILE A 525 -14.22 -6.76 8.77
N LYS A 526 -14.11 -5.67 8.02
CA LYS A 526 -14.24 -4.31 8.58
C LYS A 526 -15.01 -3.40 7.62
N ASN A 527 -15.83 -2.49 8.15
CA ASN A 527 -16.61 -1.53 7.36
C ASN A 527 -17.44 -2.20 6.23
N CYS A 528 -18.01 -3.38 6.47
CA CYS A 528 -18.78 -4.12 5.46
C CYS A 528 -20.27 -4.04 5.78
N THR A 529 -21.12 -3.95 4.74
CA THR A 529 -22.57 -3.98 4.90
C THR A 529 -23.10 -5.38 4.56
N ILE A 530 -23.90 -5.97 5.44
CA ILE A 530 -24.47 -7.32 5.25
C ILE A 530 -26.00 -7.22 5.29
N LYS A 531 -26.70 -7.64 4.23
CA LYS A 531 -28.17 -7.53 4.16
C LYS A 531 -28.86 -8.68 3.41
N ARG A 532 -30.15 -8.88 3.72
CA ARG A 532 -31.08 -9.76 2.97
C ARG A 532 -30.62 -11.23 2.93
N LEU A 533 -30.26 -11.76 4.09
CA LEU A 533 -29.72 -13.12 4.30
C LEU A 533 -30.50 -13.83 5.41
N GLU A 534 -30.54 -15.17 5.38
CA GLU A 534 -31.18 -15.97 6.45
C GLU A 534 -30.20 -16.36 7.57
N TYR A 535 -28.91 -16.58 7.27
CA TYR A 535 -27.96 -17.19 8.23
C TYR A 535 -26.73 -16.33 8.61
N GLY A 536 -26.61 -15.09 8.14
CA GLY A 536 -25.55 -14.16 8.59
C GLY A 536 -24.12 -14.69 8.38
N ILE A 537 -23.24 -14.59 9.39
CA ILE A 537 -21.88 -15.14 9.37
C ILE A 537 -21.84 -16.47 10.14
N TRP A 538 -21.19 -17.48 9.58
CA TRP A 538 -21.10 -18.84 10.11
C TRP A 538 -19.62 -19.24 10.32
N ALA A 539 -19.30 -19.88 11.45
CA ALA A 539 -18.01 -20.56 11.65
C ALA A 539 -18.18 -22.00 12.20
N THR A 540 -17.31 -22.96 11.82
CA THR A 540 -17.48 -24.39 12.21
C THR A 540 -16.38 -25.03 13.06
N ASP A 541 -15.33 -24.33 13.52
CA ASP A 541 -14.37 -24.96 14.45
C ASP A 541 -13.61 -24.01 15.41
N THR A 542 -13.24 -24.54 16.59
CA THR A 542 -12.49 -24.02 17.76
C THR A 542 -12.85 -22.63 18.37
N ALA A 543 -12.81 -22.53 19.71
CA ALA A 543 -12.94 -21.26 20.46
C ALA A 543 -11.90 -20.20 20.03
N ALA A 544 -10.80 -20.61 19.39
CA ALA A 544 -9.76 -19.73 18.87
C ALA A 544 -10.21 -18.93 17.63
N ASN A 545 -11.03 -19.50 16.74
CA ASN A 545 -11.57 -18.80 15.57
C ASN A 545 -12.63 -17.74 15.96
N ILE A 546 -13.35 -17.98 17.06
CA ILE A 546 -14.41 -17.09 17.57
C ILE A 546 -13.83 -15.85 18.28
N THR A 547 -12.66 -15.99 18.92
CA THR A 547 -12.04 -14.92 19.73
C THR A 547 -11.12 -13.98 18.93
N ARG A 548 -10.64 -14.42 17.75
CA ARG A 548 -9.64 -13.71 16.93
C ARG A 548 -10.21 -12.84 15.82
N ASN A 549 -11.31 -13.27 15.21
CA ASN A 549 -12.10 -12.41 14.32
C ASN A 549 -12.80 -11.38 15.21
N ALA A 550 -12.40 -10.11 15.17
CA ALA A 550 -13.00 -9.04 15.98
C ALA A 550 -14.43 -8.74 15.51
N PHE A 551 -15.38 -9.64 15.79
CA PHE A 551 -16.78 -9.57 15.35
C PHE A 551 -17.51 -8.31 15.83
N GLN A 552 -16.97 -7.62 16.83
CA GLN A 552 -17.49 -6.34 17.32
C GLN A 552 -17.39 -5.20 16.29
N ASP A 553 -16.46 -5.29 15.31
CA ASP A 553 -16.22 -4.27 14.29
C ASP A 553 -16.98 -4.55 12.96
N ILE A 554 -17.73 -5.66 12.90
CA ILE A 554 -18.48 -6.14 11.72
C ILE A 554 -19.90 -5.57 11.66
N PHE A 555 -20.44 -5.08 12.79
CA PHE A 555 -21.88 -4.82 12.97
C PHE A 555 -22.26 -3.36 13.27
N GLU A 556 -21.42 -2.37 12.95
CA GLU A 556 -21.93 -1.02 12.70
C GLU A 556 -22.74 -1.08 11.37
N ASP A 557 -24.07 -0.99 11.46
CA ASP A 557 -25.05 -0.90 10.34
C ASP A 557 -25.61 -2.20 9.69
N ALA A 558 -25.62 -3.34 10.37
CA ALA A 558 -26.35 -4.53 9.87
C ALA A 558 -27.84 -4.54 10.30
N VAL A 559 -28.76 -4.61 9.33
CA VAL A 559 -30.20 -4.81 9.57
C VAL A 559 -30.59 -6.25 9.24
N PHE A 560 -30.97 -7.02 10.28
CA PHE A 560 -31.53 -8.37 10.13
C PHE A 560 -33.05 -8.29 9.98
N VAL A 561 -33.61 -8.94 8.95
CA VAL A 561 -35.05 -9.17 8.82
C VAL A 561 -35.29 -10.68 8.78
N ARG A 562 -36.02 -11.18 9.79
CA ARG A 562 -36.41 -12.58 10.13
C ARG A 562 -35.47 -13.39 11.03
N ARG A 563 -36.07 -14.12 11.99
CA ARG A 563 -35.41 -15.18 12.77
C ARG A 563 -35.06 -16.37 11.84
N PRO A 564 -33.94 -17.06 12.02
CA PRO A 564 -33.65 -18.30 11.31
C PRO A 564 -34.66 -19.38 11.71
N GLU A 565 -35.37 -20.00 10.76
CA GLU A 565 -36.44 -20.97 11.07
C GLU A 565 -36.00 -22.44 10.98
N LYS A 566 -34.85 -22.78 10.36
CA LYS A 566 -34.41 -24.18 10.20
C LYS A 566 -32.90 -24.41 10.29
N LYS A 567 -32.54 -25.62 10.71
CA LYS A 567 -31.17 -26.15 10.85
C LYS A 567 -30.68 -26.76 9.53
N ALA A 568 -29.47 -26.43 9.08
CA ALA A 568 -28.77 -27.21 8.05
C ALA A 568 -28.38 -28.58 8.63
N ALA A 569 -28.72 -29.68 7.94
CA ALA A 569 -28.46 -31.02 8.42
C ALA A 569 -26.94 -31.27 8.57
N GLY A 570 -26.48 -31.54 9.80
CA GLY A 570 -25.07 -31.84 10.10
C GLY A 570 -24.27 -30.69 10.73
N ALA A 571 -24.80 -29.47 10.79
CA ALA A 571 -24.11 -28.36 11.44
C ALA A 571 -24.63 -28.14 12.87
N SER A 572 -23.70 -28.04 13.83
CA SER A 572 -23.99 -27.50 15.17
C SER A 572 -24.00 -25.97 15.07
N PRO A 573 -25.13 -25.29 15.35
CA PRO A 573 -25.12 -23.85 15.47
C PRO A 573 -24.30 -23.42 16.68
N LEU A 574 -23.52 -22.34 16.54
CA LEU A 574 -23.00 -21.58 17.68
C LEU A 574 -24.07 -20.63 18.27
N LEU A 575 -25.31 -21.11 18.25
CA LEU A 575 -26.34 -20.83 19.23
C LEU A 575 -26.77 -22.21 19.69
N GLY A 576 -26.22 -22.64 20.83
CA GLY A 576 -26.24 -24.03 21.28
C GLY A 576 -27.63 -24.67 21.24
N ASP A 577 -27.64 -26.00 21.25
CA ASP A 577 -28.79 -26.72 21.79
C ASP A 577 -29.09 -26.16 23.19
N ALA A 578 -30.35 -25.87 23.47
CA ALA A 578 -30.83 -25.29 24.72
C ALA A 578 -30.33 -26.05 25.97
N GLY A 579 -29.88 -27.30 25.80
CA GLY A 579 -29.29 -28.13 26.85
C GLY A 579 -27.81 -27.90 27.20
N THR A 580 -27.07 -26.99 26.53
CA THR A 580 -25.61 -26.84 26.76
C THR A 580 -25.13 -25.41 27.07
N VAL A 581 -26.06 -24.49 27.38
CA VAL A 581 -25.80 -23.05 27.57
C VAL A 581 -25.01 -22.71 28.85
N GLU A 582 -24.66 -23.68 29.69
CA GLU A 582 -23.76 -23.46 30.81
C GLU A 582 -22.42 -24.18 30.58
N SER A 583 -21.45 -23.54 29.90
CA SER A 583 -19.99 -23.64 30.25
C SER A 583 -18.97 -23.26 29.15
N SER A 584 -19.34 -22.81 27.94
CA SER A 584 -18.34 -22.24 27.01
C SER A 584 -18.81 -20.91 26.44
N GLY A 585 -18.09 -19.84 26.80
CA GLY A 585 -18.53 -18.47 26.66
C GLY A 585 -18.58 -17.99 25.22
N PHE A 586 -19.74 -17.50 24.81
CA PHE A 586 -19.87 -16.33 23.94
C PHE A 586 -21.31 -15.78 24.05
N ASN A 587 -21.58 -15.08 25.16
CA ASN A 587 -22.74 -14.20 25.31
C ASN A 587 -22.35 -13.02 26.21
N ARG A 588 -21.27 -12.33 25.83
CA ARG A 588 -20.99 -10.96 26.25
C ARG A 588 -20.92 -10.08 25.01
N PHE A 589 -22.06 -9.91 24.33
CA PHE A 589 -22.30 -8.68 23.58
C PHE A 589 -22.46 -7.55 24.61
N GLN A 590 -21.34 -7.07 25.16
CA GLN A 590 -21.32 -5.81 25.91
C GLN A 590 -21.17 -4.68 24.90
N ASN A 591 -22.19 -3.83 24.82
CA ASN A 591 -22.25 -2.55 24.13
C ASN A 591 -21.63 -2.54 22.71
N VAL A 592 -22.42 -2.95 21.72
CA VAL A 592 -22.29 -2.37 20.38
C VAL A 592 -23.06 -1.04 20.45
N ASP A 593 -22.34 0.08 20.46
CA ASP A 593 -22.92 1.41 20.23
C ASP A 593 -23.27 1.54 18.73
N GLY A 594 -24.18 0.70 18.25
CA GLY A 594 -24.91 0.97 17.02
C GLY A 594 -26.07 1.88 17.39
N PHE A 595 -26.25 2.99 16.68
CA PHE A 595 -27.36 3.91 16.88
C PHE A 595 -28.70 3.23 16.51
N LEU A 596 -29.21 2.39 17.40
CA LEU A 596 -30.63 2.07 17.47
C LEU A 596 -31.34 3.30 18.04
N VAL A 597 -32.31 3.82 17.28
CA VAL A 597 -33.31 4.77 17.73
C VAL A 597 -33.79 4.37 19.12
N LYS A 598 -33.40 5.15 20.14
CA LYS A 598 -33.87 4.95 21.50
C LYS A 598 -35.36 5.31 21.59
N ASN A 599 -36.07 4.42 22.27
CA ASN A 599 -37.41 4.50 22.88
C ASN A 599 -38.62 4.25 21.98
N MET A 600 -39.45 3.28 22.39
CA MET A 600 -40.88 3.50 22.69
C MET A 600 -41.48 2.38 23.55
N ASN A 601 -41.53 2.56 24.88
CA ASN A 601 -42.74 2.38 25.73
C ASN A 601 -42.45 2.86 27.18
N PRO A 602 -43.02 3.98 27.64
CA PRO A 602 -42.74 4.51 28.98
C PRO A 602 -43.42 3.75 30.13
N ALA A 603 -44.23 2.73 29.85
CA ALA A 603 -44.91 1.92 30.87
C ALA A 603 -44.18 0.59 31.21
N VAL A 604 -43.06 0.30 30.53
CA VAL A 604 -42.41 -1.01 30.59
C VAL A 604 -41.03 -0.83 31.22
N THR A 605 -40.78 -1.53 32.33
CA THR A 605 -39.52 -1.45 33.05
C THR A 605 -38.41 -2.17 32.27
N ALA A 606 -37.14 -1.79 32.48
CA ALA A 606 -36.00 -2.39 31.78
C ALA A 606 -35.89 -3.93 31.92
N ALA A 607 -36.58 -4.53 32.90
CA ALA A 607 -36.67 -5.97 33.08
C ALA A 607 -37.66 -6.66 32.12
N GLU A 608 -38.65 -5.94 31.59
CA GLU A 608 -39.64 -6.46 30.64
C GLU A 608 -39.15 -6.36 29.17
N TYR A 609 -38.11 -5.56 28.88
CA TYR A 609 -37.41 -5.58 27.59
C TYR A 609 -36.40 -6.74 27.46
N ASN A 610 -36.03 -7.35 28.58
CA ASN A 610 -35.13 -8.51 28.60
C ASN A 610 -35.92 -9.79 28.85
N ASP A 611 -36.78 -10.18 27.90
CA ASP A 611 -37.44 -11.48 27.95
C ASP A 611 -36.50 -12.58 27.44
N TRP A 612 -35.47 -12.87 28.25
CA TRP A 612 -34.75 -14.14 28.27
C TRP A 612 -35.13 -14.91 29.55
N GLY A 613 -36.44 -14.98 29.83
CA GLY A 613 -37.00 -15.80 30.88
C GLY A 613 -37.36 -17.21 30.38
N VAL A 614 -36.83 -18.23 31.05
CA VAL A 614 -37.17 -19.64 30.84
C VAL A 614 -38.66 -19.86 31.18
N TYR A 615 -39.44 -20.40 30.23
CA TYR A 615 -40.77 -20.96 30.50
C TYR A 615 -40.64 -22.47 30.68
N GLU A 616 -41.29 -23.03 31.69
CA GLU A 616 -41.47 -24.49 31.79
C GLU A 616 -42.42 -24.97 30.67
N GLN A 617 -42.25 -26.21 30.20
CA GLN A 617 -43.00 -26.78 29.06
C GLN A 617 -44.53 -26.69 29.25
N GLU A 618 -45.00 -26.71 30.50
CA GLU A 618 -46.41 -26.58 30.88
C GLU A 618 -46.94 -25.14 30.73
N GLN A 619 -46.08 -24.11 30.82
CA GLN A 619 -46.45 -22.70 30.62
C GLN A 619 -46.53 -22.32 29.14
N ILE A 620 -45.73 -22.98 28.30
CA ILE A 620 -45.81 -22.87 26.83
C ILE A 620 -47.09 -23.56 26.35
N ALA A 621 -47.42 -24.75 26.86
CA ALA A 621 -48.64 -25.47 26.50
C ALA A 621 -49.93 -24.70 26.85
N ALA A 622 -49.91 -23.88 27.92
CA ALA A 622 -51.04 -23.04 28.33
C ALA A 622 -51.27 -21.82 27.41
N LYS A 623 -50.25 -21.33 26.70
CA LYS A 623 -50.38 -20.22 25.74
C LYS A 623 -50.69 -20.67 24.30
N VAL A 624 -50.45 -21.94 23.97
CA VAL A 624 -50.75 -22.53 22.65
C VAL A 624 -52.19 -23.06 22.55
N SER A 625 -52.94 -23.13 23.66
CA SER A 625 -54.34 -23.56 23.65
C SER A 625 -55.32 -22.40 23.54
N TYR A 626 -55.49 -21.86 22.34
CA TYR A 626 -56.81 -21.36 21.89
C TYR A 626 -57.08 -21.85 20.46
N PRO A 627 -58.16 -22.61 20.25
CA PRO A 627 -58.53 -23.10 18.94
C PRO A 627 -59.43 -22.08 18.26
N GLU A 628 -58.94 -21.45 17.19
CA GLU A 628 -59.65 -21.17 15.92
C GLU A 628 -58.77 -20.23 15.09
N GLY A 629 -58.54 -20.61 13.84
CA GLY A 629 -57.44 -20.11 13.00
C GLY A 629 -57.43 -18.58 12.79
N GLY A 630 -56.23 -18.03 12.88
CA GLY A 630 -55.85 -16.71 12.39
C GLY A 630 -54.32 -16.64 12.35
N GLU A 631 -53.75 -16.26 11.21
CA GLU A 631 -52.33 -15.95 11.08
C GLU A 631 -51.93 -14.84 12.06
N VAL A 632 -50.76 -14.97 12.68
CA VAL A 632 -50.18 -13.90 13.50
C VAL A 632 -49.03 -13.29 12.70
N ASP A 633 -49.34 -12.15 12.09
CA ASP A 633 -48.44 -11.25 11.40
C ASP A 633 -47.70 -10.35 12.41
N PHE A 634 -46.37 -10.27 12.32
CA PHE A 634 -45.55 -9.35 13.10
C PHE A 634 -44.63 -8.55 12.16
N ASP A 635 -45.17 -7.40 11.75
CA ASP A 635 -44.57 -6.06 11.73
C ASP A 635 -44.13 -5.45 10.36
N PRO A 636 -44.96 -4.55 9.77
CA PRO A 636 -44.76 -3.95 8.43
C PRO A 636 -44.17 -2.49 8.37
N TRP A 637 -43.31 -2.03 9.27
CA TRP A 637 -43.19 -0.56 9.51
C TRP A 637 -42.12 0.28 8.79
N LEU A 638 -41.30 -0.22 7.86
CA LEU A 638 -40.26 0.64 7.22
C LEU A 638 -40.02 0.39 5.72
N GLY A 639 -41.08 0.25 4.91
CA GLY A 639 -40.99 0.05 3.45
C GLY A 639 -40.31 1.17 2.63
N LYS A 640 -39.42 2.00 3.18
CA LYS A 640 -38.63 3.01 2.47
C LYS A 640 -37.18 3.03 2.93
N GLY A 641 -36.24 3.02 1.97
CA GLY A 641 -34.82 3.25 2.25
C GLY A 641 -34.60 4.71 2.67
N LEU A 642 -34.10 4.91 3.89
CA LEU A 642 -33.65 6.23 4.34
C LEU A 642 -32.25 6.46 3.78
N LEU A 643 -32.10 7.52 2.99
CA LEU A 643 -30.81 7.92 2.42
C LEU A 643 -30.12 8.92 3.36
N PRO A 644 -28.77 8.92 3.44
CA PRO A 644 -28.01 10.02 4.04
C PRO A 644 -28.49 11.39 3.53
N GLY A 645 -28.61 12.38 4.42
CA GLY A 645 -29.25 13.67 4.15
C GLY A 645 -30.76 13.72 4.45
N THR A 646 -31.36 12.65 5.00
CA THR A 646 -32.77 12.64 5.41
C THR A 646 -32.94 13.16 6.84
N VAL A 647 -33.91 14.06 7.05
CA VAL A 647 -34.38 14.50 8.37
C VAL A 647 -35.67 13.77 8.72
N VAL A 648 -35.71 13.18 9.91
CA VAL A 648 -36.89 12.54 10.50
C VAL A 648 -37.34 13.35 11.71
N VAL A 649 -38.60 13.75 11.76
CA VAL A 649 -39.13 14.60 12.81
C VAL A 649 -40.28 13.91 13.54
N GLN A 650 -40.17 13.80 14.86
CA GLN A 650 -41.23 13.30 15.73
C GLN A 650 -41.85 14.46 16.53
N VAL A 651 -43.18 14.52 16.57
CA VAL A 651 -43.93 15.57 17.29
C VAL A 651 -44.70 14.93 18.44
N LEU A 652 -44.38 15.33 19.68
CA LEU A 652 -44.91 14.74 20.91
C LEU A 652 -45.77 15.72 21.71
N ASP A 653 -46.74 15.22 22.47
CA ASP A 653 -47.50 15.99 23.46
C ASP A 653 -46.74 16.04 24.78
N SER A 654 -46.54 17.24 25.35
CA SER A 654 -45.75 17.44 26.57
C SER A 654 -46.34 16.82 27.83
N VAL A 655 -47.64 16.52 27.85
CA VAL A 655 -48.34 15.92 28.99
C VAL A 655 -48.31 14.40 28.90
N THR A 656 -48.64 13.83 27.73
CA THR A 656 -48.69 12.37 27.58
C THR A 656 -47.33 11.76 27.25
N SER A 657 -46.38 12.58 26.79
CA SER A 657 -45.09 12.13 26.22
C SER A 657 -45.24 11.17 25.03
N GLY A 658 -46.45 11.03 24.48
CA GLY A 658 -46.76 10.24 23.29
C GLY A 658 -46.87 11.14 22.05
N PRO A 659 -46.99 10.55 20.84
CA PRO A 659 -47.21 11.32 19.62
C PRO A 659 -48.44 12.22 19.73
N VAL A 660 -48.38 13.43 19.20
CA VAL A 660 -49.57 14.28 19.07
C VAL A 660 -50.62 13.55 18.22
N ASP A 661 -51.87 13.55 18.69
CA ASP A 661 -52.96 12.81 18.05
C ASP A 661 -53.08 13.23 16.57
N PRO A 662 -53.13 12.28 15.62
CA PRO A 662 -53.33 12.60 14.21
C PRO A 662 -54.56 13.50 13.95
N GLY A 663 -55.60 13.42 14.80
CA GLY A 663 -56.80 14.25 14.74
C GLY A 663 -56.58 15.72 15.11
N ASP A 664 -55.49 16.03 15.83
CA ASP A 664 -55.07 17.40 16.18
C ASP A 664 -54.16 18.00 15.08
N SER A 665 -54.13 17.40 13.88
CA SER A 665 -53.47 17.89 12.66
C SER A 665 -52.03 18.40 12.85
N PRO A 666 -51.08 17.57 13.34
CA PRO A 666 -49.69 18.00 13.48
C PRO A 666 -49.05 18.24 12.10
N GLU A 667 -48.26 19.31 12.00
CA GLU A 667 -47.51 19.72 10.81
C GLU A 667 -46.06 20.07 11.16
N VAL A 668 -45.13 19.81 10.22
CA VAL A 668 -43.71 20.14 10.35
C VAL A 668 -43.23 20.90 9.12
N SER A 669 -42.56 22.03 9.34
CA SER A 669 -41.96 22.88 8.31
C SER A 669 -40.49 23.18 8.61
N LEU A 670 -39.69 23.40 7.57
CA LEU A 670 -38.26 23.65 7.65
C LEU A 670 -37.91 25.05 7.11
N ALA A 671 -36.79 25.65 7.54
CA ALA A 671 -36.25 26.92 7.03
C ALA A 671 -34.71 26.87 6.91
N PRO A 672 -34.04 27.59 5.97
CA PRO A 672 -34.55 28.61 5.04
C PRO A 672 -34.97 28.05 3.67
N ALA A 673 -36.08 27.33 3.61
CA ALA A 673 -36.87 27.01 2.42
C ALA A 673 -38.16 26.39 2.93
N GLY A 674 -39.35 26.87 2.52
CA GLY A 674 -40.66 26.41 2.99
C GLY A 674 -41.05 24.98 2.58
N LEU A 675 -40.14 24.03 2.79
CA LEU A 675 -40.29 22.60 2.61
C LEU A 675 -41.10 22.06 3.80
N ALA A 676 -42.26 21.50 3.52
CA ALA A 676 -43.03 20.74 4.49
C ALA A 676 -42.45 19.32 4.57
N ALA A 677 -42.21 18.82 5.78
CA ALA A 677 -41.86 17.42 5.96
C ALA A 677 -43.14 16.58 5.79
N ALA A 678 -43.05 15.50 5.02
CA ALA A 678 -44.21 14.67 4.72
C ALA A 678 -44.50 13.76 5.90
N ARG A 679 -45.72 13.85 6.47
CA ARG A 679 -46.17 12.92 7.51
C ARG A 679 -46.39 11.54 6.90
N ASP A 680 -45.72 10.55 7.43
CA ASP A 680 -45.99 9.16 7.11
C ASP A 680 -47.20 8.69 7.94
N PRO A 681 -48.31 8.29 7.32
CA PRO A 681 -49.55 7.97 8.03
C PRO A 681 -49.47 6.65 8.82
N GLN A 682 -48.48 5.80 8.55
CA GLN A 682 -48.27 4.55 9.28
C GLN A 682 -47.49 4.81 10.56
N SER A 683 -46.32 5.44 10.46
CA SER A 683 -45.45 5.73 11.61
C SER A 683 -45.83 6.96 12.42
N GLY A 684 -46.56 7.91 11.82
CA GLY A 684 -46.85 9.21 12.41
C GLY A 684 -45.66 10.18 12.43
N LEU A 685 -44.50 9.77 11.91
CA LEU A 685 -43.29 10.58 11.78
C LEU A 685 -43.33 11.45 10.52
N PHE A 686 -42.55 12.53 10.52
CA PHE A 686 -42.41 13.41 9.37
C PHE A 686 -41.03 13.26 8.75
N PHE A 687 -40.95 13.24 7.41
CA PHE A 687 -39.71 13.02 6.69
C PHE A 687 -39.44 14.14 5.68
N ALA A 688 -38.19 14.58 5.58
CA ALA A 688 -37.71 15.49 4.54
C ALA A 688 -36.28 15.14 4.15
N THR A 689 -35.99 14.97 2.85
CA THR A 689 -34.61 14.82 2.37
C THR A 689 -34.06 16.18 1.99
N LEU A 690 -32.92 16.55 2.57
CA LEU A 690 -32.32 17.87 2.45
C LEU A 690 -30.86 17.76 2.01
N THR A 691 -30.32 18.86 1.47
CA THR A 691 -28.88 18.97 1.19
C THR A 691 -28.13 19.37 2.45
N THR A 692 -26.83 19.05 2.53
CA THR A 692 -25.97 19.39 3.66
C THR A 692 -26.09 20.87 4.05
N GLY A 693 -26.41 21.15 5.31
CA GLY A 693 -26.65 22.51 5.79
C GLY A 693 -27.33 22.56 7.15
N THR A 694 -27.53 23.78 7.67
CA THR A 694 -28.24 24.01 8.94
C THR A 694 -29.66 24.49 8.67
N TYR A 695 -30.63 23.82 9.28
CA TYR A 695 -32.06 24.08 9.10
C TYR A 695 -32.73 24.34 10.45
N THR A 696 -33.76 25.16 10.46
CA THR A 696 -34.67 25.28 11.61
C THR A 696 -35.92 24.44 11.33
N VAL A 697 -36.20 23.46 12.19
CA VAL A 697 -37.37 22.59 12.13
C VAL A 697 -38.44 23.16 13.05
N TYR A 698 -39.62 23.49 12.51
CA TYR A 698 -40.77 24.00 13.26
C TYR A 698 -41.92 23.01 13.21
N ALA A 699 -42.52 22.69 14.35
CA ALA A 699 -43.72 21.86 14.47
C ALA A 699 -44.88 22.62 15.13
N SER A 700 -46.08 22.39 14.63
CA SER A 700 -47.34 22.90 15.20
C SER A 700 -48.45 21.86 15.11
N ALA A 701 -49.46 21.98 15.95
CA ALA A 701 -50.67 21.17 15.93
C ALA A 701 -51.86 21.97 16.49
N ASP A 702 -53.08 21.62 16.12
CA ASP A 702 -54.29 22.32 16.54
C ASP A 702 -54.48 22.25 18.06
N GLY A 703 -54.61 23.42 18.70
CA GLY A 703 -54.73 23.52 20.17
C GLY A 703 -53.42 23.33 20.93
N TYR A 704 -52.27 23.37 20.24
CA TYR A 704 -50.94 23.34 20.84
C TYR A 704 -50.11 24.59 20.50
N VAL A 705 -49.30 25.03 21.46
CA VAL A 705 -48.24 26.02 21.23
C VAL A 705 -47.13 25.35 20.42
N GLY A 706 -46.82 25.90 19.24
CA GLY A 706 -45.77 25.40 18.36
C GLY A 706 -44.35 25.46 18.97
N ALA A 707 -43.46 24.59 18.49
CA ALA A 707 -42.07 24.50 18.95
C ALA A 707 -41.10 24.38 17.76
N TYR A 708 -39.84 24.73 17.95
CA TYR A 708 -38.81 24.61 16.93
C TYR A 708 -37.45 24.24 17.49
N GLU A 709 -36.62 23.62 16.66
CA GLU A 709 -35.25 23.19 16.95
C GLU A 709 -34.34 23.50 15.75
N THR A 710 -33.04 23.63 15.98
CA THR A 710 -32.06 23.73 14.87
C THR A 710 -31.44 22.36 14.61
N ALA A 711 -31.44 21.94 13.34
CA ALA A 711 -30.89 20.68 12.88
C ALA A 711 -29.71 20.94 11.92
N ILE A 712 -28.60 20.24 12.11
CA ILE A 712 -27.47 20.24 11.18
C ILE A 712 -27.54 18.94 10.40
N VAL A 713 -27.74 19.04 9.09
CA VAL A 713 -27.90 17.91 8.18
C VAL A 713 -26.61 17.75 7.39
N SER A 714 -26.09 16.53 7.32
CA SER A 714 -24.96 16.13 6.47
C SER A 714 -25.42 15.12 5.43
N ASP A 715 -24.66 14.99 4.35
CA ASP A 715 -24.84 13.97 3.29
C ASP A 715 -24.30 12.60 3.70
N ALA A 716 -23.82 12.46 4.94
CA ALA A 716 -23.32 11.21 5.50
C ALA A 716 -24.31 10.54 6.49
N GLU A 717 -25.29 11.27 7.01
CA GLU A 717 -26.12 10.81 8.13
C GLU A 717 -27.61 11.12 7.97
N VAL A 718 -28.45 10.41 8.74
CA VAL A 718 -29.86 10.72 8.93
C VAL A 718 -30.02 11.55 10.20
N CYS A 719 -30.62 12.74 10.08
CA CYS A 719 -30.80 13.66 11.19
C CYS A 719 -32.18 13.44 11.85
N VAL A 720 -32.24 13.20 13.15
CA VAL A 720 -33.51 13.01 13.87
C VAL A 720 -33.79 14.19 14.80
N VAL A 721 -35.00 14.74 14.73
CA VAL A 721 -35.44 15.88 15.52
C VAL A 721 -36.73 15.52 16.27
N VAL A 722 -36.76 15.76 17.58
CA VAL A 722 -37.95 15.52 18.40
C VAL A 722 -38.43 16.84 18.96
N LEU A 723 -39.69 17.20 18.65
CA LEU A 723 -40.31 18.43 19.09
C LEU A 723 -41.51 18.12 19.99
N THR A 724 -41.50 18.64 21.21
CA THR A 724 -42.58 18.43 22.17
C THR A 724 -43.45 19.68 22.27
N LEU A 725 -44.73 19.55 21.94
CA LEU A 725 -45.71 20.63 21.94
C LEU A 725 -46.54 20.63 23.23
N SER A 726 -46.91 21.81 23.72
CA SER A 726 -47.75 21.96 24.91
C SER A 726 -49.13 22.49 24.54
N ARG A 727 -50.20 21.95 25.14
CA ARG A 727 -51.57 22.42 24.84
C ARG A 727 -51.76 23.89 25.21
N GLU A 728 -52.44 24.63 24.34
CA GLU A 728 -52.87 26.00 24.60
C GLU A 728 -53.86 26.01 25.76
N SER A 729 -53.53 26.70 26.86
CA SER A 729 -54.43 26.79 28.01
C SER A 729 -55.65 27.66 27.67
N GLY A 730 -56.77 27.05 27.33
CA GLY A 730 -58.06 27.71 27.10
C GLY A 730 -59.11 27.30 28.13
N ALA A 731 -59.29 28.12 29.17
CA ALA A 731 -60.42 28.22 30.10
C ALA A 731 -61.28 26.96 30.38
N GLU A 732 -61.16 26.41 31.59
CA GLU A 732 -62.34 25.86 32.27
C GLU A 732 -63.37 27.00 32.40
N GLY A 733 -64.49 26.86 31.71
CA GLY A 733 -65.67 27.71 31.84
C GLY A 733 -66.90 26.82 31.81
N GLU A 734 -67.54 26.69 32.96
CA GLU A 734 -68.77 25.96 33.19
C GLU A 734 -69.89 26.26 32.17
N GLY A 735 -70.76 25.27 31.95
CA GLY A 735 -72.20 25.54 31.79
C GLY A 735 -72.79 25.50 30.37
N GLU A 736 -73.66 24.50 30.20
CA GLU A 736 -74.81 24.34 29.27
C GLU A 736 -75.15 25.41 28.21
N GLY A 737 -75.54 24.94 27.00
CA GLY A 737 -76.58 25.60 26.20
C GLY A 737 -76.40 25.60 24.66
N GLU A 738 -77.25 24.80 24.00
CA GLU A 738 -77.85 24.88 22.63
C GLU A 738 -77.03 25.29 21.36
N GLY A 739 -77.27 24.56 20.25
CA GLY A 739 -76.66 24.72 18.91
C GLY A 739 -77.09 25.98 18.11
N PRO A 740 -76.89 26.09 16.77
CA PRO A 740 -76.69 25.05 15.75
C PRO A 740 -75.49 25.28 14.76
N THR A 741 -75.34 24.34 13.83
CA THR A 741 -74.41 24.15 12.68
C THR A 741 -74.27 25.32 11.67
N PRO A 742 -73.52 25.20 10.53
CA PRO A 742 -72.07 24.97 10.21
C PRO A 742 -71.57 26.11 9.23
N PRO A 743 -70.65 26.02 8.23
CA PRO A 743 -69.41 25.26 7.90
C PRO A 743 -68.24 26.27 7.52
N PRO A 744 -67.35 26.09 6.49
CA PRO A 744 -66.24 25.14 6.23
C PRO A 744 -64.87 25.79 5.84
N HIS A 745 -63.84 24.94 5.63
CA HIS A 745 -62.73 25.00 4.63
C HIS A 745 -61.91 26.28 4.39
N GLY A 746 -60.57 26.12 4.35
CA GLY A 746 -59.71 26.83 3.40
C GLY A 746 -58.24 26.99 3.80
N CYS A 747 -57.35 26.33 3.06
CA CYS A 747 -55.90 26.62 3.02
C CYS A 747 -55.59 28.10 2.77
N ASN A 748 -54.48 28.62 3.33
CA ASN A 748 -53.47 29.36 2.56
C ASN A 748 -52.20 29.70 3.36
N ALA A 749 -51.08 29.59 2.65
CA ALA A 749 -49.72 29.90 3.07
C ALA A 749 -49.45 31.41 3.29
N GLY A 750 -48.44 31.74 4.10
CA GLY A 750 -47.83 33.08 4.11
C GLY A 750 -47.03 33.47 5.35
N THR A 751 -45.74 33.12 5.36
CA THR A 751 -44.56 33.83 5.95
C THR A 751 -44.76 34.82 7.10
N ALA A 752 -44.06 34.59 8.24
CA ALA A 752 -43.50 35.66 9.07
C ALA A 752 -42.33 35.17 9.95
N ASN A 753 -41.18 35.84 9.81
CA ASN A 753 -40.06 35.84 10.76
C ASN A 753 -40.51 36.30 12.15
N ALA A 754 -40.20 35.53 13.19
CA ALA A 754 -40.09 36.04 14.55
C ALA A 754 -39.04 35.24 15.33
N ASN A 755 -38.03 35.96 15.85
CA ASN A 755 -37.08 35.40 16.81
C ASN A 755 -37.81 34.95 18.10
N PRO A 756 -37.34 33.89 18.75
CA PRO A 756 -38.00 33.27 19.89
C PRO A 756 -37.56 33.85 21.24
N PRO A 757 -38.45 33.90 22.26
CA PRO A 757 -38.07 34.24 23.62
C PRO A 757 -37.46 33.04 24.37
N ASP A 758 -36.45 33.36 25.19
CA ASP A 758 -35.65 32.46 26.02
C ASP A 758 -36.44 31.70 27.10
N GLY A 759 -36.09 30.42 27.27
CA GLY A 759 -36.35 29.59 28.45
C GLY A 759 -37.10 28.30 28.11
N GLY A 760 -36.60 27.08 28.26
CA GLY A 760 -35.34 26.60 28.83
C GLY A 760 -35.55 25.17 29.32
N PHE A 761 -34.98 24.20 28.62
CA PHE A 761 -34.34 22.99 29.18
C PHE A 761 -33.25 22.60 28.18
N ARG A 762 -31.99 22.87 28.53
CA ARG A 762 -30.81 22.59 27.70
C ARG A 762 -30.22 21.25 28.15
N GLY A 763 -30.31 20.24 27.28
CA GLY A 763 -29.51 19.03 27.37
C GLY A 763 -28.59 18.95 26.17
N ASN A 764 -27.39 19.55 26.27
CA ASN A 764 -26.33 19.32 25.29
C ASN A 764 -25.72 17.95 25.58
N ILE A 765 -25.83 16.98 24.65
CA ILE A 765 -24.87 15.88 24.59
C ILE A 765 -23.80 16.29 23.58
N LEU A 766 -22.66 16.70 24.14
CA LEU A 766 -21.41 16.95 23.44
C LEU A 766 -20.73 15.59 23.24
N VAL A 767 -20.49 15.17 22.00
CA VAL A 767 -19.47 14.16 21.69
C VAL A 767 -18.50 14.80 20.71
N LEU A 768 -17.27 15.03 21.18
CA LEU A 768 -16.17 15.59 20.39
C LEU A 768 -14.99 14.62 20.45
N ALA A 769 -14.75 14.01 19.29
CA ALA A 769 -13.53 13.43 18.72
C ALA A 769 -12.59 12.51 19.54
N CYS A 770 -12.23 11.37 18.92
CA CYS A 770 -10.84 11.17 18.51
C CYS A 770 -10.76 10.46 17.15
N ALA A 771 -10.11 11.12 16.20
CA ALA A 771 -9.70 10.57 14.91
C ALA A 771 -8.44 9.70 15.06
N THR A 772 -8.14 8.86 14.07
CA THR A 772 -6.75 8.58 13.73
C THR A 772 -6.57 8.57 12.22
N ALA A 773 -5.94 9.64 11.74
CA ALA A 773 -5.02 9.59 10.62
C ALA A 773 -3.60 9.75 11.19
N VAL A 774 -2.66 9.03 10.56
CA VAL A 774 -1.21 9.23 10.54
C VAL A 774 -0.38 8.63 11.69
N LEU A 775 0.16 7.44 11.39
CA LEU A 775 1.47 6.98 11.84
C LEU A 775 2.51 7.46 10.81
N LEU A 776 3.44 8.34 11.20
CA LEU A 776 4.86 8.43 10.75
C LEU A 776 5.45 9.80 11.10
N ALA A 777 6.26 9.86 12.17
CA ALA A 777 7.52 10.61 12.21
C ALA A 777 8.24 10.41 13.56
N SER A 778 9.39 9.72 13.48
CA SER A 778 10.63 9.88 14.24
C SER A 778 10.71 9.57 15.74
N ILE A 779 11.50 8.52 15.98
CA ILE A 779 12.47 8.30 17.07
C ILE A 779 13.22 9.59 17.44
N ARG A 780 13.38 9.90 18.74
CA ARG A 780 14.68 10.11 19.45
C ARG A 780 14.50 10.66 20.88
N GLU A 781 15.34 10.11 21.75
CA GLU A 781 15.60 10.46 23.14
C GLU A 781 15.78 11.97 23.39
N LYS A 782 15.31 12.47 24.55
CA LYS A 782 16.20 12.89 25.66
C LYS A 782 15.42 13.52 26.81
N HIS A 783 15.82 13.14 28.01
CA HIS A 783 15.70 13.88 29.26
C HIS A 783 15.87 15.40 29.06
N THR A 784 15.00 16.23 29.64
CA THR A 784 15.21 16.95 30.91
C THR A 784 14.12 18.00 31.12
N GLU A 785 13.68 18.12 32.38
CA GLU A 785 13.09 19.28 33.07
C GLU A 785 12.64 20.48 32.22
N THR A 786 11.34 20.85 32.32
CA THR A 786 10.87 22.03 33.06
C THR A 786 9.40 22.31 32.73
N GLN A 787 8.56 22.33 33.76
CA GLN A 787 7.34 23.16 33.79
C GLN A 787 7.77 24.63 33.61
N PRO A 788 6.97 25.52 32.96
CA PRO A 788 5.68 25.86 33.57
C PRO A 788 4.55 26.32 32.63
N THR A 789 3.34 26.01 33.11
CA THR A 789 2.13 26.86 33.17
C THR A 789 1.66 27.69 31.96
N VAL A 790 0.40 27.39 31.60
CA VAL A 790 -0.73 28.34 31.49
C VAL A 790 -0.59 29.46 30.46
N SER A 791 -1.22 29.28 29.30
CA SER A 791 -2.51 29.93 28.99
C SER A 791 -2.81 29.88 27.49
N ARG A 792 -4.12 29.80 27.22
CA ARG A 792 -4.83 29.89 25.93
C ARG A 792 -4.77 28.61 25.10
N TRP A 793 -5.87 27.87 24.93
CA TRP A 793 -7.29 28.20 25.10
C TRP A 793 -7.98 27.30 26.12
#